data_AF-R4LWB6-F1
#
_entry.id   AF-R4LWB6-F1
#
_cell.length_a   1.000
_cell.length_b   1.000
_cell.length_c   1.000
_cell.angle_alpha   90.00
_cell.angle_beta   90.00
_cell.angle_gamma   90.00
#
_symmetry.space_group_name_H-M   'P 1'
#
loop_
_entity.id
_entity.type
_entity.pdbx_description
1 polymer ?
#
loop_
_entity_poly.entity_id
_entity_poly.type
_entity_poly.pdbx_seq_one_letter_code
_entity_poly.pdbx_strand_id
1 'polypeptide(L)'
;MTESLRVTEDSAAQPVGTELTLGVEEELHVVDLKTRELVPRAPEVLEQLDQANFSAELHRSVVETNTPVAAGLDDLREGIAGLRRKAIGVAESLGLGLIASGTVPIVDLDSLPVTPTSRYQRMVDEYQMLAREQLICGAQVHVGIADRDEAVSIAQRVAPALPVLLALSTSSPYWMGEDSGYASVRSLVWMRWPTAGDSGLVTDAADHDALVNDLIASGTISDPKMVYFDVRPSAHLPTVELRVTDSSPDVDTVVLLAGLFRGLVLRARQDYRAGRPLVPTRPPLHRAAMWRAARSGLEGDLLDLPRSPVPVPAAVAVERLVSELRPQLEELGDWEQVFDLSVRALSRGSSAARQRRAMARRGRLSDVVDLVVADTRGGATGIGPDGQTVPAGLTPYAAVGDEAFPQGDVVPSYEGILQVLSALGPAGLRRREDAKDDEQRARGITFSVAGEAATRLFPFDLVPRIVPGDDWEQLQGGLIQRVRALDAFVNDVYGERTVVKDGIVPEWVIDGSPELRPSGALISRAGVRAQVAGVDLVRDATGRWQVLEDNLRVPSGIAYAMQNRRLAESVLPELPRPAELISPEETPALLKRVLLDAAGPRAGDDPQLVVLSQGPDDSAWFEHRMLAEEMGVPLVRSTELLVDEGVVYRIRNGRKHRVDVIYLRMGEDSLVHSPGADGMPLGPSLVPALHNDSIVLANALGNGIGDDKAVYAYVPQLIEYYLGEKPLLADVPTYLCGIPEQRAQVLDRLEELVLKPVDGYGGDRIVIGPHAGADDLAAVRRQIRTAPHRWVAQEVVQLSTAPVFDGQQLAPRHVDLRAFVFTGRESVVAPAALTRVAPAGSMIVNSSRGGGSKDTWLLG
;
A
#
# COMPACT_ATOMS: atom_id res chain seq x y z
N MET A 1 -15.89 18.70 -51.37
CA MET A 1 -16.11 17.59 -52.32
C MET A 1 -15.94 16.31 -51.52
N THR A 2 -17.08 15.73 -51.09
CA THR A 2 -17.62 14.38 -51.46
C THR A 2 -16.79 13.24 -50.83
N GLU A 3 -17.34 12.34 -50.01
CA GLU A 3 -18.54 11.53 -50.22
C GLU A 3 -18.98 10.82 -48.91
N SER A 4 -20.20 11.10 -48.41
CA SER A 4 -21.04 10.16 -47.64
C SER A 4 -22.43 10.79 -47.41
N LEU A 5 -23.10 11.14 -48.51
CA LEU A 5 -24.49 11.56 -48.53
C LEU A 5 -25.27 10.63 -49.46
N ARG A 6 -26.00 9.70 -48.85
CA ARG A 6 -27.25 9.17 -49.40
C ARG A 6 -28.26 9.14 -48.27
N VAL A 7 -28.99 10.26 -48.14
CA VAL A 7 -30.30 10.28 -47.52
C VAL A 7 -31.27 9.78 -48.58
N THR A 8 -31.87 8.62 -48.35
CA THR A 8 -33.11 8.25 -49.03
C THR A 8 -34.25 8.89 -48.25
N GLU A 9 -34.78 9.98 -48.80
CA GLU A 9 -36.15 10.43 -48.50
C GLU A 9 -37.12 9.39 -49.05
N ASP A 10 -37.79 8.64 -48.18
CA ASP A 10 -39.21 8.33 -48.39
C ASP A 10 -39.86 7.75 -47.13
N SER A 11 -41.17 8.01 -47.00
CA SER A 11 -42.13 7.43 -46.04
C SER A 11 -42.14 8.00 -44.61
N ALA A 12 -43.05 8.95 -44.42
CA ALA A 12 -43.71 9.25 -43.15
C ALA A 12 -44.26 7.99 -42.47
N ALA A 13 -43.56 7.53 -41.44
CA ALA A 13 -44.08 6.65 -40.40
C ALA A 13 -43.54 7.17 -39.07
N GLN A 14 -44.42 7.57 -38.15
CA GLN A 14 -44.04 7.83 -36.76
C GLN A 14 -43.39 6.56 -36.19
N PRO A 15 -42.13 6.59 -35.72
CA PRO A 15 -41.53 5.39 -35.16
C PRO A 15 -42.11 5.14 -33.77
N VAL A 16 -42.46 3.88 -33.55
CA VAL A 16 -42.97 3.33 -32.29
C VAL A 16 -41.88 3.48 -31.20
N GLY A 17 -42.15 4.26 -30.14
CA GLY A 17 -41.51 4.19 -28.82
C GLY A 17 -40.09 4.79 -28.66
N THR A 18 -39.90 6.10 -28.85
CA THR A 18 -38.61 6.81 -28.70
C THR A 18 -38.47 7.66 -27.43
N GLU A 19 -39.38 7.51 -26.46
CA GLU A 19 -39.41 8.34 -25.25
C GLU A 19 -38.63 7.68 -24.11
N LEU A 20 -37.75 8.43 -23.44
CA LEU A 20 -36.92 8.02 -22.30
C LEU A 20 -35.98 6.82 -22.53
N THR A 21 -35.69 6.49 -23.79
CA THR A 21 -34.62 5.57 -24.17
C THR A 21 -33.25 6.16 -23.84
N LEU A 22 -32.25 5.32 -23.63
CA LEU A 22 -30.89 5.70 -23.26
C LEU A 22 -29.91 5.48 -24.41
N GLY A 23 -28.90 6.33 -24.49
CA GLY A 23 -27.70 6.11 -25.29
C GLY A 23 -26.49 6.70 -24.56
N VAL A 24 -25.33 6.09 -24.71
CA VAL A 24 -24.08 6.59 -24.14
C VAL A 24 -23.03 6.70 -25.23
N GLU A 25 -22.36 7.85 -25.24
CA GLU A 25 -21.14 8.07 -26.00
C GLU A 25 -19.98 8.04 -24.99
N GLU A 26 -18.94 7.23 -25.21
CA GLU A 26 -17.74 7.22 -24.36
C GLU A 26 -16.49 7.47 -25.18
N GLU A 27 -15.70 8.43 -24.73
CA GLU A 27 -14.36 8.72 -25.26
C GLU A 27 -13.31 7.91 -24.46
N LEU A 28 -12.43 7.22 -25.17
CA LEU A 28 -11.39 6.35 -24.62
C LEU A 28 -10.00 6.79 -25.09
N HIS A 29 -9.09 7.04 -24.17
CA HIS A 29 -7.70 7.35 -24.48
C HIS A 29 -6.94 6.09 -24.93
N VAL A 30 -6.04 6.25 -25.91
CA VAL A 30 -5.15 5.19 -26.42
C VAL A 30 -3.76 5.36 -25.82
N VAL A 31 -3.27 4.34 -25.13
CA VAL A 31 -1.93 4.30 -24.54
C VAL A 31 -1.07 3.18 -25.10
N ASP A 32 0.24 3.32 -25.05
CA ASP A 32 1.17 2.23 -25.34
C ASP A 32 1.33 1.32 -24.10
N LEU A 33 1.12 0.01 -24.24
CA LEU A 33 1.19 -0.91 -23.08
C LEU A 33 2.61 -1.15 -22.57
N LYS A 34 3.64 -0.72 -23.29
CA LYS A 34 5.04 -0.80 -22.86
C LYS A 34 5.44 0.48 -22.13
N THR A 35 5.21 1.65 -22.72
CA THR A 35 5.63 2.94 -22.13
C THR A 35 4.62 3.54 -21.17
N ARG A 36 3.34 3.15 -21.24
CA ARG A 36 2.18 3.72 -20.51
C ARG A 36 1.85 5.15 -20.92
N GLU A 37 2.46 5.65 -21.99
CA GLU A 37 2.21 7.00 -22.50
C GLU A 37 0.98 7.03 -23.40
N LEU A 38 0.29 8.17 -23.40
CA LEU A 38 -0.72 8.50 -24.39
C LEU A 38 -0.10 8.57 -25.78
N VAL A 39 -0.70 7.90 -26.78
CA VAL A 39 -0.15 7.82 -28.14
C VAL A 39 -1.19 8.15 -29.22
N PRO A 40 -0.79 8.78 -30.34
CA PRO A 40 -1.71 9.20 -31.41
C PRO A 40 -2.04 8.05 -32.40
N ARG A 41 -2.32 6.86 -31.86
CA ARG A 41 -2.52 5.61 -32.63
C ARG A 41 -3.98 5.12 -32.68
N ALA A 42 -4.96 5.97 -32.33
CA ALA A 42 -6.38 5.65 -32.47
C ALA A 42 -6.81 5.25 -33.90
N PRO A 43 -6.29 5.86 -34.99
CA PRO A 43 -6.65 5.43 -36.34
C PRO A 43 -6.36 3.94 -36.61
N GLU A 44 -5.29 3.39 -36.06
CA GLU A 44 -4.93 1.97 -36.25
C GLU A 44 -5.93 1.02 -35.58
N VAL A 45 -6.52 1.46 -34.46
CA VAL A 45 -7.59 0.74 -33.76
C VAL A 45 -8.89 0.85 -34.56
N LEU A 46 -9.23 2.05 -35.02
CA LEU A 46 -10.47 2.32 -35.75
C LEU A 46 -10.54 1.66 -37.13
N GLU A 47 -9.41 1.46 -37.82
CA GLU A 47 -9.35 0.74 -39.10
C GLU A 47 -9.88 -0.70 -39.02
N GLN A 48 -9.91 -1.29 -37.81
CA GLN A 48 -10.36 -2.66 -37.57
C GLN A 48 -11.73 -2.73 -36.87
N LEU A 49 -12.38 -1.58 -36.65
CA LEU A 49 -13.68 -1.46 -35.99
C LEU A 49 -14.75 -0.94 -36.96
N ASP A 50 -16.02 -1.20 -36.65
CA ASP A 50 -17.13 -0.72 -37.47
C ASP A 50 -17.41 0.77 -37.25
N GLN A 51 -17.68 1.51 -38.33
CA GLN A 51 -17.97 2.94 -38.25
C GLN A 51 -19.37 3.25 -37.70
N ALA A 52 -20.19 2.23 -37.41
CA ALA A 52 -21.52 2.45 -36.87
C ALA A 52 -21.47 2.75 -35.37
N ASN A 53 -20.55 2.13 -34.64
CA ASN A 53 -20.41 2.31 -33.19
C ASN A 53 -19.08 2.94 -32.77
N PHE A 54 -18.12 3.10 -33.69
CA PHE A 54 -16.80 3.64 -33.39
C PHE A 54 -16.42 4.80 -34.31
N SER A 55 -15.91 5.88 -33.71
CA SER A 55 -15.57 7.12 -34.41
C SER A 55 -14.22 7.68 -33.96
N ALA A 56 -13.62 8.49 -34.84
CA ALA A 56 -12.41 9.25 -34.53
C ALA A 56 -12.79 10.61 -33.91
N GLU A 57 -11.97 11.06 -32.96
CA GLU A 57 -12.15 12.33 -32.27
C GLU A 57 -11.10 13.39 -32.66
N LEU A 58 -11.20 14.59 -32.06
CA LEU A 58 -10.30 15.73 -32.29
C LEU A 58 -8.82 15.32 -32.27
N HIS A 59 -8.40 14.58 -31.24
CA HIS A 59 -7.03 14.08 -31.11
C HIS A 59 -6.93 12.64 -31.60
N ARG A 60 -5.82 12.32 -32.29
CA ARG A 60 -5.53 10.97 -32.80
C ARG A 60 -5.26 9.93 -31.70
N SER A 61 -5.39 10.31 -30.44
CA SER A 61 -5.20 9.47 -29.26
C SER A 61 -6.51 9.09 -28.58
N VAL A 62 -7.66 9.31 -29.22
CA VAL A 62 -8.99 9.03 -28.68
C VAL A 62 -9.81 8.17 -29.64
N VAL A 63 -10.45 7.14 -29.08
CA VAL A 63 -11.47 6.31 -29.74
C VAL A 63 -12.80 6.63 -29.06
N GLU A 64 -13.79 7.05 -29.83
CA GLU A 64 -15.16 7.24 -29.34
C GLU A 64 -15.99 5.99 -29.59
N THR A 65 -16.81 5.61 -28.62
CA THR A 65 -17.77 4.49 -28.71
C THR A 65 -19.18 5.01 -28.53
N ASN A 66 -20.12 4.51 -29.34
CA ASN A 66 -21.52 4.91 -29.33
C ASN A 66 -22.39 3.68 -29.09
N THR A 67 -23.12 3.64 -27.97
CA THR A 67 -24.01 2.50 -27.69
C THR A 67 -25.22 2.49 -28.63
N PRO A 68 -25.75 1.31 -28.96
CA PRO A 68 -27.12 1.22 -29.47
C PRO A 68 -28.12 1.88 -28.49
N VAL A 69 -29.28 2.26 -29.02
CA VAL A 69 -30.38 2.79 -28.19
C VAL A 69 -30.91 1.69 -27.27
N ALA A 70 -30.86 1.94 -25.96
CA ALA A 70 -31.26 1.01 -24.92
C ALA A 70 -32.61 1.41 -24.29
N ALA A 71 -33.46 0.43 -24.01
CA ALA A 71 -34.72 0.66 -23.30
C ALA A 71 -34.55 0.64 -21.77
N GLY A 72 -33.56 -0.10 -21.27
CA GLY A 72 -33.24 -0.21 -19.84
C GLY A 72 -31.74 -0.12 -19.56
N LEU A 73 -31.40 -0.05 -18.28
CA LEU A 73 -30.00 0.07 -17.84
C LEU A 73 -29.19 -1.22 -18.06
N ASP A 74 -29.83 -2.39 -18.05
CA ASP A 74 -29.16 -3.67 -18.34
C ASP A 74 -28.67 -3.74 -19.79
N ASP A 75 -29.55 -3.41 -20.75
CA ASP A 75 -29.20 -3.34 -22.17
C ASP A 75 -28.08 -2.32 -22.41
N LEU A 76 -28.15 -1.17 -21.73
CA LEU A 76 -27.12 -0.13 -21.81
C LEU A 76 -25.78 -0.64 -21.30
N ARG A 77 -25.78 -1.30 -20.12
CA ARG A 77 -24.59 -1.88 -19.51
C ARG A 77 -23.95 -2.92 -20.42
N GLU A 78 -24.75 -3.82 -21.00
CA GLU A 78 -24.26 -4.82 -21.95
C GLU A 78 -23.68 -4.17 -23.20
N GLY A 79 -24.35 -3.13 -23.74
CA GLY A 79 -23.87 -2.33 -24.86
C GLY A 79 -22.50 -1.73 -24.59
N ILE A 80 -22.33 -1.01 -23.47
CA ILE A 80 -21.06 -0.41 -23.06
C ILE A 80 -19.96 -1.47 -22.92
N ALA A 81 -20.21 -2.52 -22.14
CA ALA A 81 -19.25 -3.59 -21.89
C ALA A 81 -18.89 -4.36 -23.18
N GLY A 82 -19.84 -4.51 -24.10
CA GLY A 82 -19.63 -5.11 -25.42
C GLY A 82 -18.71 -4.27 -26.30
N LEU A 83 -18.96 -2.96 -26.39
CA LEU A 83 -18.13 -2.04 -27.18
C LEU A 83 -16.71 -1.93 -26.62
N ARG A 84 -16.56 -1.79 -25.30
CA ARG A 84 -15.24 -1.79 -24.64
C ARG A 84 -14.47 -3.07 -24.92
N ARG A 85 -15.09 -4.25 -24.76
CA ARG A 85 -14.42 -5.54 -25.07
C ARG A 85 -13.91 -5.61 -26.50
N LYS A 86 -14.72 -5.17 -27.48
CA LYS A 86 -14.33 -5.16 -28.89
C LYS A 86 -13.14 -4.23 -29.14
N ALA A 87 -13.23 -2.98 -28.69
CA ALA A 87 -12.19 -1.98 -28.90
C ALA A 87 -10.87 -2.36 -28.19
N ILE A 88 -10.97 -2.85 -26.96
CA ILE A 88 -9.81 -3.33 -26.18
C ILE A 88 -9.13 -4.50 -26.89
N GLY A 89 -9.91 -5.50 -27.35
CA GLY A 89 -9.34 -6.65 -28.05
C GLY A 89 -8.54 -6.26 -29.30
N VAL A 90 -9.02 -5.26 -30.06
CA VAL A 90 -8.29 -4.70 -31.20
C VAL A 90 -7.04 -3.96 -30.75
N ALA A 91 -7.16 -3.04 -29.78
CA ALA A 91 -6.02 -2.24 -29.30
C ALA A 91 -4.89 -3.13 -28.76
N GLU A 92 -5.21 -4.15 -27.97
CA GLU A 92 -4.22 -5.06 -27.39
C GLU A 92 -3.47 -5.88 -28.45
N SER A 93 -4.14 -6.26 -29.54
CA SER A 93 -3.49 -6.93 -30.67
C SER A 93 -2.41 -6.07 -31.34
N LEU A 94 -2.46 -4.75 -31.15
CA LEU A 94 -1.51 -3.75 -31.66
C LEU A 94 -0.47 -3.32 -30.61
N GLY A 95 -0.48 -3.93 -29.42
CA GLY A 95 0.35 -3.53 -28.27
C GLY A 95 -0.14 -2.27 -27.56
N LEU A 96 -1.39 -1.88 -27.76
CA LEU A 96 -2.01 -0.67 -27.21
C LEU A 96 -3.02 -1.01 -26.11
N GLY A 97 -3.25 -0.07 -25.21
CA GLY A 97 -4.27 -0.13 -24.18
C GLY A 97 -5.31 0.97 -24.38
N LEU A 98 -6.54 0.73 -23.92
CA LEU A 98 -7.58 1.76 -23.86
C LEU A 98 -7.88 2.13 -22.41
N ILE A 99 -8.12 3.42 -22.18
CA ILE A 99 -8.37 4.01 -20.88
C ILE A 99 -9.66 4.84 -20.94
N ALA A 100 -10.65 4.48 -20.14
CA ALA A 100 -11.83 5.30 -19.88
C ALA A 100 -11.56 6.21 -18.67
N SER A 101 -10.99 7.40 -18.89
CA SER A 101 -10.63 8.35 -17.83
C SER A 101 -10.66 9.76 -18.36
N GLY A 102 -10.99 10.74 -17.51
CA GLY A 102 -11.08 12.14 -17.92
C GLY A 102 -9.77 12.69 -18.49
N THR A 103 -8.63 12.16 -18.05
CA THR A 103 -7.26 12.46 -18.54
C THR A 103 -6.37 11.22 -18.38
N VAL A 104 -5.22 11.22 -19.05
CA VAL A 104 -4.15 10.23 -18.85
C VAL A 104 -2.98 10.85 -18.07
N PRO A 105 -2.39 10.13 -17.09
CA PRO A 105 -1.30 10.67 -16.27
C PRO A 105 0.00 10.97 -17.04
N ILE A 106 0.39 10.13 -18.02
CA ILE A 106 1.66 10.25 -18.74
C ILE A 106 1.39 10.71 -20.18
N VAL A 107 1.85 11.92 -20.50
CA VAL A 107 1.58 12.61 -21.77
C VAL A 107 2.86 13.31 -22.24
N ASP A 108 3.22 13.09 -23.50
CA ASP A 108 4.21 13.91 -24.22
C ASP A 108 3.49 14.81 -25.24
N LEU A 109 3.37 16.10 -24.92
CA LEU A 109 2.66 17.08 -25.72
C LEU A 109 3.29 17.30 -27.10
N ASP A 110 4.60 17.11 -27.25
CA ASP A 110 5.29 17.34 -28.53
C ASP A 110 5.01 16.22 -29.55
N SER A 111 4.42 15.11 -29.09
CA SER A 111 4.17 13.89 -29.88
C SER A 111 2.73 13.71 -30.36
N LEU A 112 1.79 14.62 -30.04
CA LEU A 112 0.35 14.42 -30.21
C LEU A 112 -0.27 15.31 -31.31
N PRO A 113 -0.31 14.84 -32.58
CA PRO A 113 -0.99 15.55 -33.66
C PRO A 113 -2.52 15.43 -33.60
N VAL A 114 -3.20 16.53 -33.97
CA VAL A 114 -4.66 16.60 -34.17
C VAL A 114 -5.07 15.81 -35.41
N THR A 115 -6.28 15.24 -35.40
CA THR A 115 -6.84 14.47 -36.52
C THR A 115 -6.99 15.37 -37.77
N PRO A 116 -6.45 14.98 -38.95
CA PRO A 116 -6.31 15.87 -40.10
C PRO A 116 -7.62 16.06 -40.89
N THR A 117 -8.67 16.58 -40.23
CA THR A 117 -9.89 17.03 -40.88
C THR A 117 -9.88 18.56 -41.00
N SER A 118 -10.54 19.08 -42.04
CA SER A 118 -10.65 20.54 -42.25
C SER A 118 -11.38 21.27 -41.12
N ARG A 119 -12.17 20.56 -40.32
CA ARG A 119 -12.83 21.08 -39.11
C ARG A 119 -11.82 21.23 -37.96
N TYR A 120 -11.07 20.18 -37.65
CA TYR A 120 -10.16 20.17 -36.50
C TYR A 120 -8.91 21.05 -36.72
N GLN A 121 -8.41 21.13 -37.95
CA GLN A 121 -7.32 22.05 -38.29
C GLN A 121 -7.71 23.51 -38.02
N ARG A 122 -8.95 23.90 -38.41
CA ARG A 122 -9.50 25.23 -38.12
C ARG A 122 -9.65 25.48 -36.63
N MET A 123 -10.08 24.48 -35.85
CA MET A 123 -10.16 24.63 -34.39
C MET A 123 -8.80 24.91 -33.76
N VAL A 124 -7.71 24.29 -34.24
CA VAL A 124 -6.36 24.58 -33.76
C VAL A 124 -5.93 26.01 -34.10
N ASP A 125 -6.23 26.44 -35.32
CA ASP A 125 -5.88 27.79 -35.80
C ASP A 125 -6.68 28.89 -35.06
N GLU A 126 -7.96 28.64 -34.75
CA GLU A 126 -8.85 29.62 -34.12
C GLU A 126 -8.74 29.65 -32.59
N TYR A 127 -8.65 28.49 -31.92
CA TYR A 127 -8.70 28.39 -30.45
C TYR A 127 -7.34 28.09 -29.79
N GLN A 128 -6.30 27.82 -30.60
CA GLN A 128 -4.90 27.77 -30.19
C GLN A 128 -4.63 26.86 -28.97
N MET A 129 -4.27 27.44 -27.83
CA MET A 129 -3.92 26.73 -26.60
C MET A 129 -5.03 25.76 -26.16
N LEU A 130 -6.30 26.16 -26.27
CA LEU A 130 -7.42 25.34 -25.82
C LEU A 130 -7.58 24.05 -26.63
N ALA A 131 -7.38 24.12 -27.94
CA ALA A 131 -7.42 22.96 -28.82
C ALA A 131 -6.23 22.01 -28.56
N ARG A 132 -5.03 22.55 -28.32
CA ARG A 132 -3.82 21.77 -28.01
C ARG A 132 -3.92 21.06 -26.65
N GLU A 133 -4.54 21.71 -25.66
CA GLU A 133 -4.73 21.16 -24.32
C GLU A 133 -6.00 20.32 -24.18
N GLN A 134 -6.78 20.08 -25.25
CA GLN A 134 -8.00 19.26 -25.20
C GLN A 134 -7.70 17.75 -25.20
N LEU A 135 -6.82 17.31 -24.29
CA LEU A 135 -6.47 15.90 -24.06
C LEU A 135 -7.34 15.32 -22.96
N ILE A 136 -8.66 15.42 -23.15
CA ILE A 136 -9.66 15.02 -22.17
C ILE A 136 -10.65 14.04 -22.80
N CYS A 137 -11.20 13.13 -22.00
CA CYS A 137 -12.25 12.20 -22.43
C CYS A 137 -13.50 12.30 -21.55
N GLY A 138 -14.67 12.47 -22.16
CA GLY A 138 -15.97 12.44 -21.49
C GLY A 138 -16.71 11.11 -21.65
N ALA A 139 -17.75 10.96 -20.84
CA ALA A 139 -18.87 10.06 -21.14
C ALA A 139 -20.13 10.92 -21.24
N GLN A 140 -20.83 10.85 -22.37
CA GLN A 140 -22.07 11.58 -22.61
C GLN A 140 -23.27 10.64 -22.48
N VAL A 141 -24.35 11.11 -21.86
CA VAL A 141 -25.59 10.33 -21.72
C VAL A 141 -26.73 11.03 -22.45
N HIS A 142 -27.40 10.30 -23.33
CA HIS A 142 -28.59 10.74 -24.05
C HIS A 142 -29.84 10.11 -23.46
N VAL A 143 -30.89 10.93 -23.30
CA VAL A 143 -32.24 10.46 -22.95
C VAL A 143 -33.24 10.95 -24.00
N GLY A 144 -34.00 10.03 -24.60
CA GLY A 144 -34.97 10.32 -25.65
C GLY A 144 -36.08 11.27 -25.20
N ILE A 145 -36.22 12.42 -25.87
CA ILE A 145 -37.27 13.41 -25.67
C ILE A 145 -37.61 13.99 -27.05
N ALA A 146 -38.79 13.68 -27.57
CA ALA A 146 -39.17 14.08 -28.92
C ALA A 146 -39.52 15.57 -29.03
N ASP A 147 -40.14 16.15 -28.00
CA ASP A 147 -40.57 17.54 -27.99
C ASP A 147 -39.42 18.49 -27.61
N ARG A 148 -39.12 19.46 -28.49
CA ARG A 148 -37.97 20.36 -28.29
C ARG A 148 -38.18 21.38 -27.18
N ASP A 149 -39.40 21.87 -26.98
CA ASP A 149 -39.70 22.82 -25.89
C ASP A 149 -39.56 22.11 -24.54
N GLU A 150 -40.02 20.86 -24.48
CA GLU A 150 -39.83 19.99 -23.33
C GLU A 150 -38.35 19.71 -23.07
N ALA A 151 -37.57 19.40 -24.11
CA ALA A 151 -36.13 19.17 -24.00
C ALA A 151 -35.37 20.39 -23.44
N VAL A 152 -35.70 21.60 -23.90
CA VAL A 152 -35.14 22.86 -23.36
C VAL A 152 -35.52 23.04 -21.90
N SER A 153 -36.79 22.84 -21.54
CA SER A 153 -37.22 22.97 -20.14
C SER A 153 -36.54 21.94 -19.23
N ILE A 154 -36.36 20.70 -19.71
CA ILE A 154 -35.68 19.63 -18.98
C ILE A 154 -34.22 20.00 -18.72
N ALA A 155 -33.48 20.45 -19.72
CA ALA A 155 -32.07 20.86 -19.56
C ALA A 155 -31.92 21.88 -18.42
N GLN A 156 -32.80 22.88 -18.38
CA GLN A 156 -32.83 23.92 -17.34
C GLN A 156 -33.15 23.38 -15.93
N ARG A 157 -34.02 22.39 -15.83
CA ARG A 157 -34.46 21.80 -14.55
C ARG A 157 -33.48 20.78 -13.98
N VAL A 158 -32.65 20.17 -14.83
CA VAL A 158 -31.65 19.17 -14.41
C VAL A 158 -30.34 19.84 -13.97
N ALA A 159 -30.02 21.03 -14.48
CA ALA A 159 -28.80 21.78 -14.17
C ALA A 159 -28.39 21.80 -12.67
N PRO A 160 -29.29 21.99 -11.69
CA PRO A 160 -28.91 22.02 -10.26
C PRO A 160 -28.31 20.69 -9.74
N ALA A 161 -28.58 19.56 -10.40
CA ALA A 161 -28.11 18.23 -9.98
C ALA A 161 -26.76 17.84 -10.62
N LEU A 162 -26.30 18.56 -11.64
CA LEU A 162 -25.05 18.26 -12.37
C LEU A 162 -23.80 18.15 -11.49
N PRO A 163 -23.62 18.96 -10.42
CA PRO A 163 -22.46 18.82 -9.54
C PRO A 163 -22.36 17.43 -8.89
N VAL A 164 -23.49 16.79 -8.57
CA VAL A 164 -23.51 15.43 -7.98
C VAL A 164 -23.14 14.39 -9.02
N LEU A 165 -23.63 14.53 -10.26
CA LEU A 165 -23.28 13.63 -11.36
C LEU A 165 -21.79 13.74 -11.73
N LEU A 166 -21.25 14.96 -11.80
CA LEU A 166 -19.82 15.16 -12.00
C LEU A 166 -19.00 14.48 -10.90
N ALA A 167 -19.36 14.69 -9.63
CA ALA A 167 -18.66 14.12 -8.48
C ALA A 167 -18.57 12.58 -8.53
N LEU A 168 -19.64 11.91 -8.98
CA LEU A 168 -19.66 10.45 -9.17
C LEU A 168 -18.70 9.97 -10.28
N SER A 169 -18.53 10.77 -11.33
CA SER A 169 -17.73 10.40 -12.51
C SER A 169 -16.22 10.64 -12.37
N THR A 170 -15.78 11.39 -11.35
CA THR A 170 -14.41 11.94 -11.31
C THR A 170 -13.32 10.88 -11.46
N SER A 171 -12.50 11.05 -12.49
CA SER A 171 -11.48 10.08 -12.87
C SER A 171 -10.18 10.73 -13.35
N SER A 172 -10.04 12.06 -13.28
CA SER A 172 -8.90 12.79 -13.85
C SER A 172 -8.10 13.60 -12.80
N PRO A 173 -7.44 12.96 -11.83
CA PRO A 173 -6.64 13.68 -10.83
C PRO A 173 -5.28 14.17 -11.33
N TYR A 174 -4.72 13.52 -12.35
CA TYR A 174 -3.39 13.85 -12.90
C TYR A 174 -3.49 14.71 -14.16
N TRP A 175 -2.58 15.67 -14.27
CA TRP A 175 -2.41 16.52 -15.44
C TRP A 175 -0.93 16.70 -15.74
N MET A 176 -0.49 16.30 -16.93
CA MET A 176 0.91 16.44 -17.38
C MET A 176 1.93 15.84 -16.41
N GLY A 177 1.67 14.63 -15.91
CA GLY A 177 2.55 13.93 -14.98
C GLY A 177 2.43 14.31 -13.50
N GLU A 178 1.64 15.34 -13.18
CA GLU A 178 1.53 15.85 -11.80
C GLU A 178 0.13 15.66 -11.23
N ASP A 179 0.02 15.45 -9.91
CA ASP A 179 -1.28 15.50 -9.23
C ASP A 179 -1.77 16.95 -9.22
N SER A 180 -2.87 17.20 -9.91
CA SER A 180 -3.46 18.54 -10.01
C SER A 180 -4.10 19.03 -8.70
N GLY A 181 -4.34 18.12 -7.77
CA GLY A 181 -5.16 18.30 -6.58
C GLY A 181 -6.68 18.30 -6.85
N TYR A 182 -7.14 18.26 -8.10
CA TYR A 182 -8.57 18.14 -8.43
C TYR A 182 -8.96 16.67 -8.60
N ALA A 183 -10.23 16.33 -8.38
CA ALA A 183 -10.74 15.00 -8.70
C ALA A 183 -11.08 14.88 -10.21
N SER A 184 -11.52 15.98 -10.83
CA SER A 184 -11.64 16.11 -12.28
C SER A 184 -10.91 17.36 -12.78
N VAL A 185 -9.74 17.18 -13.38
CA VAL A 185 -9.08 18.23 -14.18
C VAL A 185 -9.78 18.43 -15.51
N ARG A 186 -10.43 17.41 -16.06
CA ARG A 186 -11.17 17.51 -17.31
C ARG A 186 -12.15 18.68 -17.28
N SER A 187 -12.90 18.83 -16.18
CA SER A 187 -13.83 19.96 -16.04
C SER A 187 -13.13 21.32 -16.10
N LEU A 188 -11.92 21.46 -15.53
CA LEU A 188 -11.16 22.71 -15.59
C LEU A 188 -10.69 23.04 -17.00
N VAL A 189 -10.23 22.03 -17.74
CA VAL A 189 -9.85 22.19 -19.15
C VAL A 189 -11.05 22.59 -19.98
N TRP A 190 -12.18 21.90 -19.78
CA TRP A 190 -13.42 22.09 -20.55
C TRP A 190 -14.07 23.46 -20.34
N MET A 191 -14.15 23.95 -19.09
CA MET A 191 -14.78 25.24 -18.76
C MET A 191 -14.12 26.47 -19.40
N ARG A 192 -12.94 26.33 -20.01
CA ARG A 192 -12.27 27.42 -20.73
C ARG A 192 -12.80 27.62 -22.15
N TRP A 193 -13.58 26.68 -22.68
CA TRP A 193 -14.20 26.81 -24.00
C TRP A 193 -15.32 27.85 -23.98
N PRO A 194 -15.47 28.69 -25.02
CA PRO A 194 -16.37 29.85 -24.98
C PRO A 194 -17.85 29.55 -24.74
N THR A 195 -18.30 28.34 -25.08
CA THR A 195 -19.68 27.88 -24.98
C THR A 195 -19.85 26.73 -23.99
N ALA A 196 -18.82 26.44 -23.18
CA ALA A 196 -18.91 25.42 -22.14
C ALA A 196 -19.52 25.99 -20.84
N GLY A 197 -20.30 25.16 -20.14
CA GLY A 197 -20.95 25.54 -18.89
C GLY A 197 -22.46 25.75 -19.00
N ASP A 198 -22.98 26.61 -18.13
CA ASP A 198 -24.39 26.99 -18.06
C ASP A 198 -24.83 27.78 -19.31
N SER A 199 -25.93 27.35 -19.95
CA SER A 199 -26.53 28.03 -21.10
C SER A 199 -27.18 29.37 -20.75
N GLY A 200 -27.38 29.66 -19.46
CA GLY A 200 -28.20 30.77 -19.01
C GLY A 200 -29.69 30.45 -19.10
N LEU A 201 -30.54 31.47 -18.91
CA LEU A 201 -31.98 31.29 -18.96
C LEU A 201 -32.46 31.23 -20.41
N VAL A 202 -32.90 30.05 -20.83
CA VAL A 202 -33.58 29.78 -22.10
C VAL A 202 -34.99 29.26 -21.80
N THR A 203 -36.02 29.79 -22.46
CA THR A 203 -37.42 29.50 -22.12
C THR A 203 -38.08 28.41 -22.95
N ASP A 204 -37.72 28.31 -24.23
CA ASP A 204 -38.31 27.38 -25.20
C ASP A 204 -37.33 27.09 -26.35
N ALA A 205 -37.72 26.24 -27.30
CA ALA A 205 -36.88 25.85 -28.43
C ALA A 205 -36.54 27.02 -29.36
N ALA A 206 -37.44 28.00 -29.51
CA ALA A 206 -37.20 29.16 -30.35
C ALA A 206 -36.15 30.10 -29.73
N ASP A 207 -36.22 30.31 -28.41
CA ASP A 207 -35.23 31.06 -27.64
C ASP A 207 -33.86 30.35 -27.65
N HIS A 208 -33.85 29.01 -27.53
CA HIS A 208 -32.64 28.21 -27.68
C HIS A 208 -32.01 28.40 -29.07
N ASP A 209 -32.80 28.29 -30.13
CA ASP A 209 -32.30 28.45 -31.50
C ASP A 209 -31.82 29.87 -31.76
N ALA A 210 -32.47 30.89 -31.19
CA ALA A 210 -31.99 32.27 -31.23
C ALA A 210 -30.63 32.42 -30.54
N LEU A 211 -30.46 31.87 -29.34
CA LEU A 211 -29.18 31.87 -28.62
C LEU A 211 -28.06 31.20 -29.44
N VAL A 212 -28.33 30.03 -30.03
CA VAL A 212 -27.34 29.33 -30.87
C VAL A 212 -26.99 30.15 -32.11
N ASN A 213 -27.99 30.75 -32.77
CA ASN A 213 -27.78 31.60 -33.93
C ASN A 213 -26.95 32.85 -33.58
N ASP A 214 -27.20 33.47 -32.43
CA ASP A 214 -26.42 34.62 -31.94
C ASP A 214 -24.96 34.24 -31.64
N LEU A 215 -24.74 33.08 -31.03
CA LEU A 215 -23.38 32.55 -30.80
C LEU A 215 -22.62 32.31 -32.12
N ILE A 216 -23.29 31.77 -33.14
CA ILE A 216 -22.70 31.60 -34.48
C ILE A 216 -22.45 32.96 -35.16
N ALA A 217 -23.44 33.86 -35.11
CA ALA A 217 -23.34 35.19 -35.70
C ALA A 217 -22.23 36.04 -35.06
N SER A 218 -21.89 35.79 -33.78
CA SER A 218 -20.76 36.44 -33.11
C SER A 218 -19.39 36.07 -33.70
N GLY A 219 -19.31 35.00 -34.49
CA GLY A 219 -18.06 34.44 -35.01
C GLY A 219 -17.25 33.67 -33.95
N THR A 220 -17.76 33.54 -32.72
CA THR A 220 -17.10 32.79 -31.63
C THR A 220 -17.16 31.28 -31.84
N ILE A 221 -18.21 30.80 -32.50
CA ILE A 221 -18.36 29.39 -32.92
C ILE A 221 -18.80 29.32 -34.39
N SER A 222 -18.47 28.21 -35.06
CA SER A 222 -18.72 28.07 -36.51
C SER A 222 -19.97 27.27 -36.87
N ASP A 223 -20.47 26.41 -35.98
CA ASP A 223 -21.67 25.60 -36.19
C ASP A 223 -22.32 25.16 -34.87
N PRO A 224 -23.60 24.72 -34.88
CA PRO A 224 -24.33 24.31 -33.67
C PRO A 224 -23.66 23.18 -32.86
N LYS A 225 -22.82 22.34 -33.45
CA LYS A 225 -22.13 21.26 -32.71
C LYS A 225 -21.07 21.81 -31.74
N MET A 226 -20.67 23.07 -31.90
CA MET A 226 -19.74 23.76 -30.99
C MET A 226 -20.43 24.39 -29.76
N VAL A 227 -21.69 24.08 -29.50
CA VAL A 227 -22.42 24.52 -28.30
C VAL A 227 -22.14 23.55 -27.15
N TYR A 228 -21.19 23.86 -26.27
CA TYR A 228 -20.67 22.90 -25.28
C TYR A 228 -21.35 22.95 -23.89
N PHE A 229 -22.63 23.33 -23.84
CA PHE A 229 -23.37 23.42 -22.58
C PHE A 229 -23.34 22.11 -21.79
N ASP A 230 -23.32 22.20 -20.46
CA ASP A 230 -23.14 21.04 -19.57
C ASP A 230 -24.28 20.00 -19.71
N VAL A 231 -25.48 20.49 -20.04
CA VAL A 231 -26.65 19.72 -20.47
C VAL A 231 -27.38 20.49 -21.58
N ARG A 232 -27.81 19.82 -22.65
CA ARG A 232 -28.48 20.48 -23.78
C ARG A 232 -29.46 19.57 -24.52
N PRO A 233 -30.44 20.12 -25.25
CA PRO A 233 -31.05 19.41 -26.37
C PRO A 233 -29.98 19.06 -27.41
N SER A 234 -29.94 17.80 -27.86
CA SER A 234 -28.98 17.40 -28.89
C SER A 234 -29.30 18.11 -30.21
N ALA A 235 -28.25 18.54 -30.92
CA ALA A 235 -28.36 19.21 -32.21
C ALA A 235 -28.75 18.28 -33.36
N HIS A 236 -28.72 16.96 -33.15
CA HIS A 236 -28.85 15.96 -34.21
C HIS A 236 -29.68 14.72 -33.83
N LEU A 237 -30.03 14.58 -32.55
CA LEU A 237 -30.90 13.50 -32.04
C LEU A 237 -32.05 14.12 -31.22
N PRO A 238 -33.25 13.52 -31.23
CA PRO A 238 -34.37 13.93 -30.38
C PRO A 238 -34.14 13.49 -28.93
N THR A 239 -33.11 14.06 -28.29
CA THR A 239 -32.64 13.68 -26.96
C THR A 239 -32.21 14.89 -26.15
N VAL A 240 -32.28 14.80 -24.83
CA VAL A 240 -31.50 15.66 -23.92
C VAL A 240 -30.19 14.95 -23.59
N GLU A 241 -29.09 15.68 -23.65
CA GLU A 241 -27.73 15.17 -23.60
C GLU A 241 -26.97 15.75 -22.39
N LEU A 242 -26.43 14.87 -21.55
CA LEU A 242 -25.52 15.19 -20.44
C LEU A 242 -24.07 15.13 -20.92
N ARG A 243 -23.28 16.19 -20.72
CA ARG A 243 -21.88 16.26 -21.20
C ARG A 243 -20.83 16.55 -20.13
N VAL A 244 -21.28 16.71 -18.89
CA VAL A 244 -20.47 17.21 -17.78
C VAL A 244 -19.49 16.16 -17.22
N THR A 245 -19.80 14.88 -17.38
CA THR A 245 -19.13 13.74 -16.73
C THR A 245 -17.80 13.37 -17.37
N ASP A 246 -16.83 13.00 -16.54
CA ASP A 246 -15.59 12.37 -17.03
C ASP A 246 -15.91 10.99 -17.61
N SER A 247 -15.09 10.54 -18.57
CA SER A 247 -15.02 9.12 -18.92
C SER A 247 -14.62 8.32 -17.68
N SER A 248 -15.27 7.17 -17.43
CA SER A 248 -15.11 6.45 -16.16
C SER A 248 -14.56 5.04 -16.36
N PRO A 249 -13.53 4.60 -15.62
CA PRO A 249 -12.97 3.27 -15.81
C PRO A 249 -13.99 2.17 -15.52
N ASP A 250 -14.92 2.43 -14.60
CA ASP A 250 -15.96 1.49 -14.21
C ASP A 250 -17.25 1.71 -15.01
N VAL A 251 -17.66 0.66 -15.74
CA VAL A 251 -18.93 0.64 -16.49
C VAL A 251 -20.13 0.89 -15.57
N ASP A 252 -20.11 0.33 -14.37
CA ASP A 252 -21.23 0.46 -13.42
C ASP A 252 -21.44 1.92 -12.97
N THR A 253 -20.37 2.74 -12.96
CA THR A 253 -20.48 4.17 -12.70
C THR A 253 -21.17 4.89 -13.86
N VAL A 254 -20.88 4.52 -15.11
CA VAL A 254 -21.55 5.09 -16.29
C VAL A 254 -23.04 4.73 -16.29
N VAL A 255 -23.38 3.48 -15.95
CA VAL A 255 -24.77 3.02 -15.82
C VAL A 255 -25.51 3.76 -14.70
N LEU A 256 -24.86 3.97 -13.55
CA LEU A 256 -25.42 4.77 -12.45
C LEU A 256 -25.72 6.20 -12.90
N LEU A 257 -24.79 6.84 -13.61
CA LEU A 257 -24.97 8.19 -14.14
C LEU A 257 -26.14 8.24 -15.11
N ALA A 258 -26.27 7.24 -15.98
CA ALA A 258 -27.37 7.13 -16.94
C ALA A 258 -28.74 6.97 -16.24
N GLY A 259 -28.83 6.10 -15.23
CA GLY A 259 -30.06 5.91 -14.46
C GLY A 259 -30.48 7.15 -13.68
N LEU A 260 -29.54 7.81 -12.99
CA LEU A 260 -29.81 9.07 -12.28
C LEU A 260 -30.23 10.18 -13.23
N PHE A 261 -29.55 10.32 -14.37
CA PHE A 261 -29.90 11.32 -15.39
C PHE A 261 -31.28 11.05 -16.00
N ARG A 262 -31.61 9.79 -16.31
CA ARG A 262 -32.94 9.40 -16.80
C ARG A 262 -34.04 9.72 -15.79
N GLY A 263 -33.83 9.40 -14.51
CA GLY A 263 -34.76 9.76 -13.44
C GLY A 263 -34.96 11.28 -13.30
N LEU A 264 -33.87 12.05 -13.41
CA LEU A 264 -33.90 13.52 -13.41
C LEU A 264 -34.69 14.07 -14.59
N VAL A 265 -34.49 13.52 -15.79
CA VAL A 265 -35.22 13.88 -17.01
C VAL A 265 -36.71 13.60 -16.85
N LEU A 266 -37.09 12.42 -16.36
CA LEU A 266 -38.50 12.08 -16.10
C LEU A 266 -39.14 13.02 -15.08
N ARG A 267 -38.44 13.34 -13.97
CA ARG A 267 -38.93 14.31 -12.97
C ARG A 267 -39.14 15.69 -13.58
N ALA A 268 -38.16 16.18 -14.33
CA ALA A 268 -38.22 17.48 -14.99
C ALA A 268 -39.36 17.56 -16.01
N ARG A 269 -39.58 16.50 -16.77
CA ARG A 269 -40.73 16.35 -17.68
C ARG A 269 -42.06 16.40 -16.96
N GLN A 270 -42.20 15.65 -15.87
CA GLN A 270 -43.42 15.65 -15.04
C GLN A 270 -43.71 17.05 -14.51
N ASP A 271 -42.69 17.76 -14.03
CA ASP A 271 -42.84 19.14 -13.54
C ASP A 271 -43.24 20.12 -14.66
N TYR A 272 -42.63 20.03 -15.84
CA TYR A 272 -42.97 20.86 -17.01
C TYR A 272 -44.42 20.63 -17.46
N ARG A 273 -44.83 19.37 -17.65
CA ARG A 273 -46.20 19.01 -18.07
C ARG A 273 -47.25 19.36 -17.02
N ALA A 274 -46.88 19.37 -15.74
CA ALA A 274 -47.73 19.84 -14.66
C ALA A 274 -47.80 21.38 -14.55
N GLY A 275 -47.10 22.12 -15.42
CA GLY A 275 -47.06 23.58 -15.41
C GLY A 275 -46.34 24.18 -14.21
N ARG A 276 -45.46 23.43 -13.54
CA ARG A 276 -44.70 23.95 -12.39
C ARG A 276 -43.68 24.99 -12.86
N PRO A 277 -43.55 26.14 -12.18
CA PRO A 277 -42.61 27.18 -12.59
C PRO A 277 -41.16 26.67 -12.53
N LEU A 278 -40.33 27.11 -13.48
CA LEU A 278 -38.88 26.89 -13.44
C LEU A 278 -38.28 27.78 -12.34
N VAL A 279 -37.46 27.20 -11.47
CA VAL A 279 -36.67 27.94 -10.47
C VAL A 279 -35.22 27.98 -10.95
N PRO A 280 -34.78 29.08 -11.58
CA PRO A 280 -33.42 29.16 -12.12
C PRO A 280 -32.39 29.21 -10.99
N THR A 281 -31.32 28.43 -11.15
CA THR A 281 -30.16 28.54 -10.27
C THR A 281 -29.38 29.81 -10.61
N ARG A 282 -28.84 30.49 -9.58
CA ARG A 282 -27.99 31.66 -9.82
C ARG A 282 -26.68 31.20 -10.48
N PRO A 283 -26.32 31.69 -11.70
CA PRO A 283 -25.16 31.16 -12.42
C PRO A 283 -23.83 31.18 -11.64
N PRO A 284 -23.51 32.21 -10.82
CA PRO A 284 -22.29 32.18 -10.01
C PRO A 284 -22.26 31.05 -8.98
N LEU A 285 -23.42 30.66 -8.41
CA LEU A 285 -23.52 29.55 -7.48
C LEU A 285 -23.43 28.20 -8.21
N HIS A 286 -24.04 28.08 -9.39
CA HIS A 286 -23.92 26.89 -10.23
C HIS A 286 -22.46 26.61 -10.58
N ARG A 287 -21.75 27.62 -11.11
CA ARG A 287 -20.32 27.53 -11.42
C ARG A 287 -19.48 27.18 -10.18
N ALA A 288 -19.79 27.74 -9.01
CA ALA A 288 -19.08 27.40 -7.77
C ALA A 288 -19.32 25.95 -7.34
N ALA A 289 -20.53 25.42 -7.54
CA ALA A 289 -20.84 24.02 -7.24
C ALA A 289 -20.14 23.06 -8.21
N MET A 290 -20.13 23.39 -9.51
CA MET A 290 -19.40 22.64 -10.53
C MET A 290 -17.90 22.60 -10.22
N TRP A 291 -17.31 23.75 -9.90
CA TRP A 291 -15.90 23.82 -9.50
C TRP A 291 -15.61 22.99 -8.24
N ARG A 292 -16.50 23.05 -7.23
CA ARG A 292 -16.34 22.27 -6.00
C ARG A 292 -16.47 20.77 -6.25
N ALA A 293 -17.39 20.34 -7.10
CA ALA A 293 -17.50 18.93 -7.51
C ALA A 293 -16.23 18.45 -8.23
N ALA A 294 -15.71 19.25 -9.17
CA ALA A 294 -14.44 18.96 -9.85
C ALA A 294 -13.26 18.88 -8.86
N ARG A 295 -13.23 19.73 -7.83
CA ARG A 295 -12.18 19.72 -6.80
C ARG A 295 -12.27 18.52 -5.87
N SER A 296 -13.46 18.27 -5.31
CA SER A 296 -13.65 17.36 -4.19
C SER A 296 -13.96 15.92 -4.60
N GLY A 297 -14.61 15.70 -5.74
CA GLY A 297 -15.13 14.37 -6.08
C GLY A 297 -16.09 13.82 -5.01
N LEU A 298 -16.05 12.51 -4.81
CA LEU A 298 -16.82 11.82 -3.75
C LEU A 298 -16.17 11.92 -2.36
N GLU A 299 -14.91 12.33 -2.30
CA GLU A 299 -14.10 12.29 -1.08
C GLU A 299 -14.21 13.57 -0.23
N GLY A 300 -14.92 14.59 -0.70
CA GLY A 300 -15.08 15.85 0.02
C GLY A 300 -16.52 16.36 0.03
N ASP A 301 -16.65 17.68 0.18
CA ASP A 301 -17.96 18.32 0.24
C ASP A 301 -18.43 18.82 -1.13
N LEU A 302 -19.74 18.75 -1.36
CA LEU A 302 -20.45 19.29 -2.52
C LEU A 302 -21.41 20.42 -2.11
N LEU A 303 -21.82 21.26 -3.06
CA LEU A 303 -22.91 22.20 -2.86
C LEU A 303 -24.23 21.57 -3.35
N ASP A 304 -25.14 21.35 -2.43
CA ASP A 304 -26.47 20.78 -2.68
C ASP A 304 -27.45 21.89 -3.12
N LEU A 305 -27.19 22.45 -4.30
CA LEU A 305 -27.86 23.67 -4.79
C LEU A 305 -29.40 23.67 -4.78
N PRO A 306 -30.11 22.54 -4.98
CA PRO A 306 -31.57 22.52 -4.81
C PRO A 306 -32.04 22.89 -3.40
N ARG A 307 -31.20 22.68 -2.38
CA ARG A 307 -31.59 22.81 -0.96
C ARG A 307 -30.80 23.88 -0.22
N SER A 308 -29.49 23.93 -0.41
CA SER A 308 -28.59 24.79 0.37
C SER A 308 -27.31 25.14 -0.38
N PRO A 309 -26.85 26.40 -0.29
CA PRO A 309 -25.51 26.79 -0.75
C PRO A 309 -24.41 26.39 0.25
N VAL A 310 -24.76 25.76 1.37
CA VAL A 310 -23.80 25.28 2.38
C VAL A 310 -23.24 23.92 1.95
N PRO A 311 -21.90 23.72 2.02
CA PRO A 311 -21.31 22.44 1.69
C PRO A 311 -21.84 21.30 2.57
N VAL A 312 -22.09 20.15 1.95
CA VAL A 312 -22.42 18.89 2.62
C VAL A 312 -21.51 17.77 2.09
N PRO A 313 -21.23 16.71 2.87
CA PRO A 313 -20.47 15.57 2.37
C PRO A 313 -21.09 14.99 1.09
N ALA A 314 -20.26 14.61 0.11
CA ALA A 314 -20.74 14.09 -1.17
C ALA A 314 -21.71 12.90 -1.02
N ALA A 315 -21.44 12.00 -0.07
CA ALA A 315 -22.32 10.86 0.23
C ALA A 315 -23.74 11.31 0.58
N VAL A 316 -23.89 12.34 1.41
CA VAL A 316 -25.18 12.90 1.78
C VAL A 316 -25.90 13.50 0.57
N ALA A 317 -25.17 14.19 -0.31
CA ALA A 317 -25.75 14.76 -1.53
C ALA A 317 -26.24 13.66 -2.50
N VAL A 318 -25.46 12.59 -2.68
CA VAL A 318 -25.81 11.43 -3.52
C VAL A 318 -27.02 10.69 -2.95
N GLU A 319 -26.99 10.32 -1.66
CA GLU A 319 -28.09 9.60 -0.99
C GLU A 319 -29.41 10.36 -1.08
N ARG A 320 -29.38 11.68 -0.88
CA ARG A 320 -30.57 12.53 -1.01
C ARG A 320 -31.09 12.57 -2.44
N LEU A 321 -30.20 12.72 -3.43
CA LEU A 321 -30.59 12.72 -4.84
C LEU A 321 -31.27 11.40 -5.21
N VAL A 322 -30.66 10.26 -4.86
CA VAL A 322 -31.21 8.93 -5.10
C VAL A 322 -32.58 8.79 -4.42
N SER A 323 -32.67 9.13 -3.14
CA SER A 323 -33.91 9.01 -2.36
C SER A 323 -35.06 9.84 -2.92
N GLU A 324 -34.77 11.05 -3.42
CA GLU A 324 -35.79 11.92 -4.02
C GLU A 324 -36.23 11.47 -5.41
N LEU A 325 -35.35 10.84 -6.17
CA LEU A 325 -35.67 10.31 -7.49
C LEU A 325 -36.37 8.96 -7.42
N ARG A 326 -36.51 8.36 -6.23
CA ARG A 326 -37.14 7.05 -6.04
C ARG A 326 -38.46 6.88 -6.80
N PRO A 327 -39.45 7.81 -6.75
CA PRO A 327 -40.71 7.61 -7.47
C PRO A 327 -40.51 7.47 -8.99
N GLN A 328 -39.63 8.27 -9.57
CA GLN A 328 -39.32 8.22 -11.00
C GLN A 328 -38.51 6.97 -11.36
N LEU A 329 -37.57 6.58 -10.51
CA LEU A 329 -36.77 5.38 -10.72
C LEU A 329 -37.62 4.10 -10.59
N GLU A 330 -38.61 4.07 -9.68
CA GLU A 330 -39.57 2.97 -9.58
C GLU A 330 -40.49 2.93 -10.81
N GLU A 331 -40.94 4.07 -11.32
CA GLU A 331 -41.73 4.16 -12.57
C GLU A 331 -40.95 3.64 -13.79
N LEU A 332 -39.64 3.87 -13.82
CA LEU A 332 -38.74 3.42 -14.89
C LEU A 332 -38.27 1.96 -14.72
N GLY A 333 -38.47 1.35 -13.54
CA GLY A 333 -37.90 0.04 -13.19
C GLY A 333 -36.41 0.07 -12.84
N ASP A 334 -35.82 1.25 -12.61
CA ASP A 334 -34.38 1.46 -12.38
C ASP A 334 -34.00 1.50 -10.90
N TRP A 335 -34.97 1.58 -9.99
CA TRP A 335 -34.73 1.88 -8.58
C TRP A 335 -33.70 0.96 -7.91
N GLU A 336 -33.91 -0.35 -7.99
CA GLU A 336 -33.02 -1.31 -7.32
C GLU A 336 -31.59 -1.21 -7.84
N GLN A 337 -31.43 -1.12 -9.17
CA GLN A 337 -30.12 -1.02 -9.78
C GLN A 337 -29.41 0.30 -9.44
N VAL A 338 -30.10 1.44 -9.56
CA VAL A 338 -29.51 2.75 -9.24
C VAL A 338 -29.17 2.85 -7.75
N PHE A 339 -30.03 2.35 -6.87
CA PHE A 339 -29.77 2.32 -5.44
C PHE A 339 -28.52 1.50 -5.13
N ASP A 340 -28.44 0.26 -5.61
CA ASP A 340 -27.30 -0.63 -5.38
C ASP A 340 -26.00 -0.05 -5.94
N LEU A 341 -26.04 0.47 -7.17
CA LEU A 341 -24.88 1.08 -7.81
C LEU A 341 -24.42 2.33 -7.05
N SER A 342 -25.34 3.13 -6.51
CA SER A 342 -24.99 4.31 -5.70
C SER A 342 -24.28 3.93 -4.39
N VAL A 343 -24.77 2.88 -3.71
CA VAL A 343 -24.14 2.37 -2.48
C VAL A 343 -22.74 1.83 -2.80
N ARG A 344 -22.56 1.09 -3.90
CA ARG A 344 -21.25 0.60 -4.34
C ARG A 344 -20.30 1.73 -4.69
N ALA A 345 -20.77 2.75 -5.41
CA ALA A 345 -19.96 3.91 -5.78
C ALA A 345 -19.44 4.67 -4.55
N LEU A 346 -20.32 4.92 -3.57
CA LEU A 346 -19.95 5.58 -2.31
C LEU A 346 -19.01 4.72 -1.46
N SER A 347 -19.23 3.41 -1.38
CA SER A 347 -18.39 2.50 -0.61
C SER A 347 -16.98 2.35 -1.20
N ARG A 348 -16.85 2.36 -2.52
CA ARG A 348 -15.58 2.19 -3.23
C ARG A 348 -14.78 3.50 -3.35
N GLY A 349 -15.47 4.63 -3.37
CA GLY A 349 -14.90 5.94 -3.70
C GLY A 349 -14.65 6.15 -5.19
N SER A 350 -14.29 7.39 -5.55
CA SER A 350 -14.08 7.82 -6.93
C SER A 350 -12.89 7.13 -7.61
N SER A 351 -12.88 7.13 -8.94
CA SER A 351 -11.70 6.69 -9.70
C SER A 351 -10.49 7.57 -9.38
N ALA A 352 -10.68 8.88 -9.24
CA ALA A 352 -9.63 9.81 -8.87
C ALA A 352 -8.94 9.43 -7.54
N ALA A 353 -9.70 9.04 -6.53
CA ALA A 353 -9.13 8.58 -5.26
C ALA A 353 -8.40 7.25 -5.40
N ARG A 354 -8.91 6.30 -6.20
CA ARG A 354 -8.22 5.03 -6.49
C ARG A 354 -6.88 5.24 -7.20
N GLN A 355 -6.84 6.15 -8.18
CA GLN A 355 -5.63 6.51 -8.89
C GLN A 355 -4.57 7.11 -7.95
N ARG A 356 -4.96 8.02 -7.05
CA ARG A 356 -4.05 8.55 -6.02
C ARG A 356 -3.54 7.47 -5.07
N ARG A 357 -4.40 6.51 -4.68
CA ARG A 357 -3.98 5.35 -3.88
C ARG A 357 -2.97 4.48 -4.64
N ALA A 358 -3.15 4.24 -5.94
CA ALA A 358 -2.18 3.51 -6.75
C ALA A 358 -0.82 4.23 -6.80
N MET A 359 -0.81 5.54 -7.03
CA MET A 359 0.40 6.35 -7.00
C MET A 359 1.12 6.30 -5.65
N ALA A 360 0.38 6.36 -4.54
CA ALA A 360 0.94 6.34 -3.19
C ALA A 360 1.64 5.01 -2.82
N ARG A 361 1.36 3.91 -3.52
CA ARG A 361 1.94 2.58 -3.22
C ARG A 361 3.43 2.50 -3.57
N ARG A 362 3.83 2.93 -4.77
CA ARG A 362 5.22 2.84 -5.27
C ARG A 362 5.77 4.15 -5.84
N GLY A 363 4.99 5.22 -5.88
CA GLY A 363 5.40 6.53 -6.40
C GLY A 363 5.58 6.58 -7.92
N ARG A 364 4.84 5.78 -8.69
CA ARG A 364 4.99 5.69 -10.15
C ARG A 364 3.68 5.96 -10.88
N LEU A 365 3.70 6.87 -11.86
CA LEU A 365 2.55 7.14 -12.74
C LEU A 365 2.13 5.91 -13.57
N SER A 366 3.08 5.02 -13.87
CA SER A 366 2.80 3.77 -14.58
C SER A 366 1.79 2.91 -13.84
N ASP A 367 1.82 2.91 -12.49
CA ASP A 367 0.90 2.12 -11.67
C ASP A 367 -0.53 2.69 -11.73
N VAL A 368 -0.65 4.01 -11.94
CA VAL A 368 -1.93 4.68 -12.17
C VAL A 368 -2.50 4.30 -13.53
N VAL A 369 -1.66 4.32 -14.57
CA VAL A 369 -2.05 3.91 -15.93
C VAL A 369 -2.47 2.44 -15.94
N ASP A 370 -1.67 1.56 -15.33
CA ASP A 370 -1.95 0.12 -15.28
C ASP A 370 -3.26 -0.17 -14.51
N LEU A 371 -3.54 0.53 -13.40
CA LEU A 371 -4.81 0.44 -12.68
C LEU A 371 -5.99 0.80 -13.60
N VAL A 372 -5.90 1.93 -14.29
CA VAL A 372 -7.00 2.45 -15.09
C VAL A 372 -7.25 1.60 -16.33
N VAL A 373 -6.19 1.07 -16.96
CA VAL A 373 -6.31 0.06 -18.02
C VAL A 373 -7.04 -1.19 -17.50
N ALA A 374 -6.69 -1.68 -16.31
CA ALA A 374 -7.32 -2.85 -15.71
C ALA A 374 -8.79 -2.61 -15.33
N ASP A 375 -9.12 -1.46 -14.75
CA ASP A 375 -10.50 -1.09 -14.43
C ASP A 375 -11.33 -0.95 -15.72
N THR A 376 -10.78 -0.31 -16.77
CA THR A 376 -11.45 -0.12 -18.08
C THR A 376 -11.80 -1.47 -18.74
N ARG A 377 -10.97 -2.51 -18.54
CA ARG A 377 -11.24 -3.89 -18.99
C ARG A 377 -12.41 -4.56 -18.27
N GLY A 378 -12.84 -4.07 -17.11
CA GLY A 378 -13.92 -4.64 -16.30
C GLY A 378 -13.46 -5.53 -15.13
N GLY A 379 -12.25 -5.31 -14.60
CA GLY A 379 -11.67 -6.11 -13.52
C GLY A 379 -12.04 -5.74 -12.07
N ALA A 380 -13.33 -5.79 -11.69
CA ALA A 380 -13.88 -5.95 -10.31
C ALA A 380 -15.42 -5.70 -10.36
N THR A 381 -16.37 -6.51 -9.90
CA THR A 381 -16.49 -7.66 -8.98
C THR A 381 -17.61 -8.59 -9.48
N GLY A 382 -17.53 -9.91 -9.22
CA GLY A 382 -18.64 -10.84 -9.50
C GLY A 382 -19.33 -11.33 -8.23
N ILE A 383 -20.60 -11.73 -8.34
CA ILE A 383 -21.10 -13.07 -7.95
C ILE A 383 -22.21 -13.45 -8.95
N GLY A 384 -22.06 -14.59 -9.62
CA GLY A 384 -23.17 -15.28 -10.29
C GLY A 384 -23.67 -16.46 -9.43
N PRO A 385 -24.91 -16.93 -9.61
CA PRO A 385 -25.60 -17.81 -8.65
C PRO A 385 -25.03 -19.23 -8.51
N ASP A 386 -24.16 -19.69 -9.42
CA ASP A 386 -23.81 -21.11 -9.54
C ASP A 386 -22.33 -21.45 -9.29
N GLY A 387 -21.59 -20.61 -8.57
CA GLY A 387 -20.48 -21.10 -7.75
C GLY A 387 -19.24 -21.70 -8.42
N GLN A 388 -18.98 -21.54 -9.73
CA GLN A 388 -17.66 -21.85 -10.30
C GLN A 388 -17.26 -20.94 -11.49
N THR A 389 -16.14 -20.23 -11.31
CA THR A 389 -15.19 -19.82 -12.37
C THR A 389 -13.82 -19.66 -11.73
N VAL A 390 -12.84 -20.45 -12.19
CA VAL A 390 -11.43 -20.41 -11.75
C VAL A 390 -10.68 -19.33 -12.55
N PRO A 391 -9.99 -18.37 -11.91
CA PRO A 391 -9.02 -17.52 -12.60
C PRO A 391 -7.65 -18.21 -12.67
N ALA A 392 -7.10 -18.35 -13.89
CA ALA A 392 -5.66 -18.49 -14.07
C ALA A 392 -5.02 -17.10 -13.89
N GLY A 393 -4.14 -16.91 -12.90
CA GLY A 393 -3.58 -15.56 -12.70
C GLY A 393 -2.51 -15.34 -11.63
N LEU A 394 -2.00 -16.38 -10.95
CA LEU A 394 -0.79 -16.24 -10.11
C LEU A 394 0.43 -16.96 -10.73
N THR A 395 0.26 -17.51 -11.94
CA THR A 395 1.28 -18.21 -12.71
C THR A 395 1.37 -17.66 -14.14
N PRO A 396 2.56 -17.64 -14.75
CA PRO A 396 3.77 -18.34 -14.31
C PRO A 396 4.57 -17.59 -13.23
N TYR A 397 4.78 -18.29 -12.10
CA TYR A 397 5.72 -17.91 -11.04
C TYR A 397 6.94 -18.82 -11.18
N ALA A 398 8.10 -18.26 -11.48
CA ALA A 398 9.34 -19.02 -11.62
C ALA A 398 10.47 -18.24 -10.94
N ALA A 399 11.04 -18.81 -9.90
CA ALA A 399 12.15 -18.24 -9.16
C ALA A 399 13.08 -19.36 -8.70
N VAL A 400 14.34 -19.29 -9.12
CA VAL A 400 15.38 -20.25 -8.70
C VAL A 400 15.75 -19.95 -7.25
N GLY A 401 15.72 -20.96 -6.38
CA GLY A 401 16.02 -20.80 -4.94
C GLY A 401 14.85 -20.25 -4.11
N ASP A 402 13.62 -20.32 -4.64
CA ASP A 402 12.41 -19.97 -3.91
C ASP A 402 11.95 -21.09 -2.97
N GLU A 403 11.49 -20.75 -1.77
CA GLU A 403 11.07 -21.72 -0.76
C GLU A 403 9.75 -22.43 -1.12
N ALA A 404 8.86 -21.77 -1.86
CA ALA A 404 7.60 -22.36 -2.32
C ALA A 404 7.75 -23.03 -3.69
N PHE A 405 8.71 -22.60 -4.52
CA PHE A 405 8.93 -23.08 -5.89
C PHE A 405 10.42 -23.40 -6.20
N PRO A 406 11.09 -24.27 -5.44
CA PRO A 406 12.54 -24.45 -5.50
C PRO A 406 13.04 -24.95 -6.87
N GLN A 407 12.20 -25.69 -7.61
CA GLN A 407 12.50 -26.24 -8.94
C GLN A 407 11.51 -25.75 -10.02
N GLY A 408 10.74 -24.71 -9.74
CA GLY A 408 9.68 -24.19 -10.61
C GLY A 408 8.30 -24.78 -10.36
N ASP A 409 8.21 -25.98 -9.77
CA ASP A 409 6.97 -26.56 -9.27
C ASP A 409 6.73 -26.20 -7.80
N VAL A 410 5.46 -26.06 -7.41
CA VAL A 410 5.07 -25.78 -6.03
C VAL A 410 5.39 -26.96 -5.12
N VAL A 411 5.91 -26.71 -3.92
CA VAL A 411 6.09 -27.75 -2.89
C VAL A 411 4.74 -28.13 -2.25
N PRO A 412 4.55 -29.40 -1.82
CA PRO A 412 3.26 -29.86 -1.28
C PRO A 412 2.70 -29.03 -0.12
N SER A 413 3.56 -28.47 0.73
CA SER A 413 3.15 -27.62 1.87
C SER A 413 2.48 -26.31 1.44
N TYR A 414 2.71 -25.84 0.20
CA TYR A 414 2.12 -24.62 -0.35
C TYR A 414 0.91 -24.85 -1.24
N GLU A 415 0.60 -26.09 -1.64
CA GLU A 415 -0.49 -26.38 -2.60
C GLU A 415 -1.84 -25.83 -2.13
N GLY A 416 -2.22 -26.12 -0.88
CA GLY A 416 -3.48 -25.66 -0.32
C GLY A 416 -3.56 -24.13 -0.18
N ILE A 417 -2.44 -23.49 0.16
CA ILE A 417 -2.34 -22.02 0.20
C ILE A 417 -2.54 -21.46 -1.21
N LEU A 418 -1.80 -21.96 -2.20
CA LEU A 418 -1.90 -21.47 -3.57
C LEU A 418 -3.28 -21.71 -4.19
N GLN A 419 -3.97 -22.80 -3.84
CA GLN A 419 -5.36 -23.04 -4.27
C GLN A 419 -6.28 -21.93 -3.77
N VAL A 420 -6.17 -21.55 -2.49
CA VAL A 420 -6.94 -20.44 -1.90
C VAL A 420 -6.58 -19.10 -2.56
N LEU A 421 -5.28 -18.79 -2.68
CA LEU A 421 -4.83 -17.54 -3.29
C LEU A 421 -5.29 -17.44 -4.76
N SER A 422 -5.22 -18.55 -5.51
CA SER A 422 -5.68 -18.62 -6.91
C SER A 422 -7.19 -18.46 -7.03
N ALA A 423 -7.96 -19.05 -6.11
CA ALA A 423 -9.42 -18.90 -6.05
C ALA A 423 -9.84 -17.46 -5.74
N LEU A 424 -9.11 -16.76 -4.86
CA LEU A 424 -9.32 -15.33 -4.59
C LEU A 424 -8.95 -14.45 -5.79
N GLY A 425 -7.89 -14.82 -6.51
CA GLY A 425 -7.32 -14.05 -7.61
C GLY A 425 -6.79 -12.67 -7.19
N PRO A 426 -6.18 -11.90 -8.11
CA PRO A 426 -5.59 -10.60 -7.78
C PRO A 426 -6.57 -9.60 -7.15
N ALA A 427 -7.81 -9.58 -7.65
CA ALA A 427 -8.83 -8.69 -7.11
C ALA A 427 -9.28 -9.10 -5.69
N GLY A 428 -9.38 -10.40 -5.40
CA GLY A 428 -9.69 -10.88 -4.05
C GLY A 428 -8.56 -10.59 -3.08
N LEU A 429 -7.32 -10.83 -3.48
CA LEU A 429 -6.14 -10.54 -2.66
C LEU A 429 -5.99 -9.05 -2.36
N ARG A 430 -6.22 -8.15 -3.33
CA ARG A 430 -6.26 -6.70 -3.06
C ARG A 430 -7.32 -6.32 -2.03
N ARG A 431 -8.51 -6.93 -2.08
CA ARG A 431 -9.54 -6.71 -1.03
C ARG A 431 -9.06 -7.20 0.35
N ARG A 432 -8.29 -8.28 0.40
CA ARG A 432 -7.67 -8.76 1.66
C ARG A 432 -6.56 -7.81 2.14
N GLU A 433 -5.78 -7.21 1.24
CA GLU A 433 -4.81 -6.17 1.60
C GLU A 433 -5.50 -4.93 2.19
N ASP A 434 -6.62 -4.50 1.61
CA ASP A 434 -7.41 -3.38 2.13
C ASP A 434 -7.99 -3.70 3.51
N ALA A 435 -8.58 -4.89 3.69
CA ALA A 435 -9.09 -5.35 4.99
C ALA A 435 -7.98 -5.43 6.06
N LYS A 436 -6.80 -5.89 5.66
CA LYS A 436 -5.59 -5.92 6.49
C LYS A 436 -5.18 -4.51 6.93
N ASP A 437 -5.14 -3.55 6.01
CA ASP A 437 -4.80 -2.17 6.33
C ASP A 437 -5.80 -1.56 7.34
N ASP A 438 -7.10 -1.80 7.15
CA ASP A 438 -8.15 -1.34 8.06
C ASP A 438 -8.02 -1.96 9.45
N GLU A 439 -7.73 -3.26 9.52
CA GLU A 439 -7.51 -3.95 10.78
C GLU A 439 -6.24 -3.47 11.50
N GLN A 440 -5.16 -3.21 10.76
CA GLN A 440 -3.95 -2.63 11.33
C GLN A 440 -4.20 -1.24 11.92
N ARG A 441 -5.00 -0.39 11.24
CA ARG A 441 -5.42 0.91 11.79
C ARG A 441 -6.26 0.74 13.06
N ALA A 442 -7.25 -0.16 13.03
CA ALA A 442 -8.15 -0.38 14.16
C ALA A 442 -7.41 -0.89 15.42
N ARG A 443 -6.40 -1.73 15.25
CA ARG A 443 -5.59 -2.30 16.35
C ARG A 443 -4.38 -1.43 16.75
N GLY A 444 -4.15 -0.31 16.06
CA GLY A 444 -3.01 0.58 16.29
C GLY A 444 -1.65 -0.07 15.98
N ILE A 445 -1.62 -1.00 15.02
CA ILE A 445 -0.40 -1.70 14.59
C ILE A 445 0.37 -0.75 13.68
N THR A 446 1.24 0.04 14.30
CA THR A 446 2.00 1.10 13.64
C THR A 446 3.47 0.98 13.98
N PHE A 447 4.32 1.51 13.10
CA PHE A 447 5.74 1.68 13.35
C PHE A 447 6.15 3.13 13.05
N SER A 448 7.18 3.60 13.74
CA SER A 448 7.76 4.93 13.54
C SER A 448 9.11 4.79 12.84
N VAL A 449 9.34 5.60 11.80
CA VAL A 449 10.65 5.71 11.15
C VAL A 449 11.42 6.85 11.83
N ALA A 450 12.66 6.58 12.26
CA ALA A 450 13.50 7.59 12.90
C ALA A 450 13.65 8.83 11.99
N GLY A 451 13.25 10.00 12.49
CA GLY A 451 13.28 11.26 11.74
C GLY A 451 11.96 11.66 11.07
N GLU A 452 10.93 10.81 11.11
CA GLU A 452 9.58 11.14 10.62
C GLU A 452 8.59 11.31 11.78
N ALA A 453 7.75 12.34 11.72
CA ALA A 453 6.72 12.60 12.73
C ALA A 453 5.47 11.71 12.58
N ALA A 454 5.35 10.96 11.47
CA ALA A 454 4.16 10.19 11.13
C ALA A 454 4.36 8.69 11.40
N THR A 455 3.46 8.09 12.17
CA THR A 455 3.33 6.63 12.31
C THR A 455 2.79 6.03 11.01
N ARG A 456 3.45 4.97 10.51
CA ARG A 456 3.03 4.23 9.32
C ARG A 456 2.51 2.84 9.72
N LEU A 457 1.67 2.25 8.88
CA LEU A 457 1.25 0.84 9.05
C LEU A 457 2.41 -0.09 8.73
N PHE A 458 2.67 -1.06 9.61
CA PHE A 458 3.76 -2.02 9.40
C PHE A 458 3.50 -2.86 8.14
N PRO A 459 4.40 -2.86 7.13
CA PRO A 459 4.16 -3.60 5.90
C PRO A 459 4.05 -5.10 6.18
N PHE A 460 2.92 -5.68 5.80
CA PHE A 460 2.60 -7.09 6.00
C PHE A 460 2.08 -7.68 4.70
N ASP A 461 2.66 -8.81 4.30
CA ASP A 461 2.22 -9.58 3.15
C ASP A 461 1.32 -10.76 3.56
N LEU A 462 0.38 -11.04 2.68
CA LEU A 462 -0.69 -12.01 2.86
C LEU A 462 -0.26 -13.47 2.74
N VAL A 463 0.89 -13.76 2.13
CA VAL A 463 1.35 -15.13 1.89
C VAL A 463 2.22 -15.59 3.06
N PRO A 464 1.84 -16.63 3.82
CA PRO A 464 2.67 -17.08 4.93
C PRO A 464 3.97 -17.73 4.44
N ARG A 465 5.03 -17.63 5.24
CA ARG A 465 6.26 -18.40 5.08
C ARG A 465 6.20 -19.68 5.91
N ILE A 466 6.40 -20.85 5.30
CA ILE A 466 6.43 -22.14 6.02
C ILE A 466 7.87 -22.50 6.37
N VAL A 467 8.13 -22.78 7.65
CA VAL A 467 9.36 -23.43 8.12
C VAL A 467 9.02 -24.89 8.43
N PRO A 468 9.55 -25.87 7.67
CA PRO A 468 9.28 -27.29 7.90
C PRO A 468 9.67 -27.75 9.31
N GLY A 469 9.02 -28.81 9.81
CA GLY A 469 9.27 -29.35 11.15
C GLY A 469 10.72 -29.77 11.38
N ASP A 470 11.30 -30.54 10.46
CA ASP A 470 12.71 -30.97 10.51
C ASP A 470 13.68 -29.77 10.54
N ASP A 471 13.42 -28.74 9.72
CA ASP A 471 14.19 -27.50 9.70
C ASP A 471 14.06 -26.78 11.05
N TRP A 472 12.84 -26.69 11.59
CA TRP A 472 12.59 -26.01 12.86
C TRP A 472 13.25 -26.74 14.05
N GLU A 473 13.16 -28.07 14.13
CA GLU A 473 13.83 -28.88 15.15
C GLU A 473 15.35 -28.68 15.13
N GLN A 474 15.96 -28.70 13.94
CA GLN A 474 17.40 -28.43 13.77
C GLN A 474 17.75 -27.01 14.23
N LEU A 475 16.96 -26.02 13.82
CA LEU A 475 17.16 -24.62 14.22
C LEU A 475 17.05 -24.48 15.75
N GLN A 476 16.07 -25.13 16.40
CA GLN A 476 15.90 -25.04 17.84
C GLN A 476 17.14 -25.50 18.62
N GLY A 477 17.68 -26.68 18.28
CA GLY A 477 18.89 -27.20 18.92
C GLY A 477 20.11 -26.29 18.74
N GLY A 478 20.31 -25.80 17.51
CA GLY A 478 21.43 -24.93 17.19
C GLY A 478 21.34 -23.52 17.78
N LEU A 479 20.14 -22.94 17.84
CA LEU A 479 19.89 -21.64 18.47
C LEU A 479 20.18 -21.69 19.98
N ILE A 480 19.71 -22.74 20.66
CA ILE A 480 19.99 -22.94 22.10
C ILE A 480 21.49 -23.10 22.34
N GLN A 481 22.18 -23.92 21.54
CA GLN A 481 23.62 -24.11 21.64
C GLN A 481 24.36 -22.78 21.50
N ARG A 482 24.06 -22.01 20.44
CA ARG A 482 24.71 -20.73 20.15
C ARG A 482 24.54 -19.72 21.28
N VAL A 483 23.32 -19.56 21.78
CA VAL A 483 23.02 -18.59 22.85
C VAL A 483 23.68 -18.98 24.17
N ARG A 484 23.76 -20.28 24.49
CA ARG A 484 24.51 -20.76 25.68
C ARG A 484 25.99 -20.39 25.60
N ALA A 485 26.62 -20.56 24.43
CA ALA A 485 28.03 -20.20 24.23
C ALA A 485 28.26 -18.69 24.31
N LEU A 486 27.37 -17.89 23.72
CA LEU A 486 27.42 -16.42 23.80
C LEU A 486 27.22 -15.90 25.23
N ASP A 487 26.29 -16.48 25.99
CA ASP A 487 26.07 -16.12 27.40
C ASP A 487 27.30 -16.45 28.26
N ALA A 488 27.91 -17.63 28.05
CA ALA A 488 29.16 -18.01 28.70
C ALA A 488 30.32 -17.05 28.33
N PHE A 489 30.42 -16.66 27.06
CA PHE A 489 31.41 -15.69 26.58
C PHE A 489 31.29 -14.34 27.27
N VAL A 490 30.09 -13.75 27.31
CA VAL A 490 29.90 -12.44 27.94
C VAL A 490 30.21 -12.51 29.44
N ASN A 491 29.84 -13.61 30.11
CA ASN A 491 30.22 -13.84 31.50
C ASN A 491 31.74 -13.90 31.71
N ASP A 492 32.47 -14.62 30.85
CA ASP A 492 33.93 -14.74 30.94
C ASP A 492 34.64 -13.40 30.67
N VAL A 493 34.17 -12.61 29.70
CA VAL A 493 34.74 -11.31 29.33
C VAL A 493 34.72 -10.32 30.50
N TYR A 494 33.64 -10.29 31.28
CA TYR A 494 33.53 -9.46 32.49
C TYR A 494 34.04 -10.16 33.77
N GLY A 495 34.44 -11.43 33.66
CA GLY A 495 34.95 -12.27 34.75
C GLY A 495 36.45 -12.53 34.62
N GLU A 496 36.82 -13.80 34.50
CA GLU A 496 38.22 -14.24 34.51
C GLU A 496 38.94 -14.06 33.17
N ARG A 497 38.23 -13.81 32.07
CA ARG A 497 38.77 -13.65 30.71
C ARG A 497 39.62 -14.85 30.26
N THR A 498 39.18 -16.05 30.60
CA THR A 498 39.83 -17.32 30.25
C THR A 498 39.95 -17.51 28.73
N VAL A 499 38.93 -17.12 27.96
CA VAL A 499 38.94 -17.20 26.49
C VAL A 499 40.07 -16.39 25.84
N VAL A 500 40.49 -15.30 26.49
CA VAL A 500 41.62 -14.48 26.05
C VAL A 500 42.94 -15.09 26.52
N LYS A 501 43.00 -15.52 27.78
CA LYS A 501 44.20 -16.16 28.37
C LYS A 501 44.61 -17.43 27.62
N ASP A 502 43.62 -18.19 27.16
CA ASP A 502 43.81 -19.43 26.41
C ASP A 502 44.01 -19.19 24.90
N GLY A 503 43.93 -17.93 24.45
CA GLY A 503 44.22 -17.52 23.08
C GLY A 503 43.13 -17.88 22.05
N ILE A 504 41.91 -18.19 22.49
CA ILE A 504 40.78 -18.51 21.60
C ILE A 504 40.26 -17.24 20.92
N VAL A 505 40.06 -16.16 21.68
CA VAL A 505 39.72 -14.84 21.16
C VAL A 505 40.86 -13.87 21.46
N PRO A 506 41.45 -13.20 20.45
CA PRO A 506 42.50 -12.22 20.68
C PRO A 506 42.03 -11.05 21.55
N GLU A 507 42.90 -10.58 22.45
CA GLU A 507 42.60 -9.47 23.38
C GLU A 507 42.08 -8.21 22.67
N TRP A 508 42.64 -7.87 21.51
CA TRP A 508 42.25 -6.68 20.75
C TRP A 508 40.81 -6.73 20.21
N VAL A 509 40.23 -7.92 20.02
CA VAL A 509 38.83 -8.08 19.58
C VAL A 509 37.88 -7.62 20.68
N ILE A 510 38.27 -7.82 21.94
CA ILE A 510 37.48 -7.48 23.11
C ILE A 510 37.79 -6.05 23.57
N ASP A 511 39.06 -5.75 23.86
CA ASP A 511 39.45 -4.45 24.43
C ASP A 511 39.39 -3.29 23.42
N GLY A 512 39.41 -3.61 22.13
CA GLY A 512 39.20 -2.65 21.05
C GLY A 512 37.72 -2.41 20.71
N SER A 513 36.80 -3.22 21.23
CA SER A 513 35.36 -3.06 20.95
C SER A 513 34.78 -1.92 21.77
N PRO A 514 34.01 -1.00 21.16
CA PRO A 514 33.29 0.03 21.90
C PRO A 514 32.14 -0.53 22.76
N GLU A 515 31.82 -1.81 22.59
CA GLU A 515 30.73 -2.48 23.29
C GLU A 515 31.19 -3.22 24.55
N LEU A 516 32.50 -3.24 24.82
CA LEU A 516 33.03 -3.57 26.14
C LEU A 516 32.79 -2.38 27.09
N ARG A 517 31.67 -2.41 27.81
CA ARG A 517 31.22 -1.30 28.66
C ARG A 517 31.51 -1.58 30.14
N PRO A 518 32.03 -0.60 30.92
CA PRO A 518 32.32 -0.80 32.35
C PRO A 518 31.11 -1.24 33.20
N SER A 519 29.90 -0.88 32.76
CA SER A 519 28.63 -1.29 33.36
C SER A 519 28.42 -2.80 33.39
N GLY A 520 29.00 -3.55 32.44
CA GLY A 520 28.90 -5.01 32.40
C GLY A 520 29.53 -5.67 33.63
N ALA A 521 30.55 -5.04 34.22
CA ALA A 521 31.22 -5.47 35.45
C ALA A 521 30.39 -5.19 36.73
N LEU A 522 29.31 -4.41 36.64
CA LEU A 522 28.39 -4.18 37.76
C LEU A 522 27.51 -5.40 38.07
N ILE A 523 27.47 -6.36 37.15
CA ILE A 523 26.69 -7.59 37.29
C ILE A 523 27.57 -8.61 38.01
N SER A 524 27.43 -8.68 39.34
CA SER A 524 28.29 -9.47 40.23
C SER A 524 28.00 -10.97 40.25
N ARG A 525 26.83 -11.40 39.75
CA ARG A 525 26.41 -12.80 39.76
C ARG A 525 26.78 -13.48 38.44
N ALA A 526 27.56 -14.57 38.52
CA ALA A 526 27.68 -15.52 37.41
C ALA A 526 26.30 -16.16 37.18
N GLY A 527 25.66 -15.84 36.06
CA GLY A 527 24.31 -16.24 35.75
C GLY A 527 23.93 -15.81 34.34
N VAL A 528 22.67 -16.04 33.97
CA VAL A 528 22.18 -15.66 32.65
C VAL A 528 22.25 -14.16 32.47
N ARG A 529 22.93 -13.71 31.41
CA ARG A 529 23.04 -12.31 31.00
C ARG A 529 22.14 -12.00 29.81
N ALA A 530 21.95 -12.96 28.92
CA ALA A 530 21.09 -12.86 27.74
C ALA A 530 19.81 -13.68 27.93
N GLN A 531 18.91 -13.19 28.79
CA GLN A 531 17.61 -13.82 29.04
C GLN A 531 16.76 -13.90 27.77
N VAL A 532 16.90 -12.93 26.87
CA VAL A 532 16.24 -12.91 25.57
C VAL A 532 17.29 -12.65 24.49
N ALA A 533 17.52 -13.59 23.59
CA ALA A 533 18.37 -13.41 22.43
C ALA A 533 17.55 -13.45 21.15
N GLY A 534 17.83 -12.55 20.20
CA GLY A 534 17.32 -12.64 18.84
C GLY A 534 18.43 -13.09 17.89
N VAL A 535 18.19 -14.12 17.10
CA VAL A 535 19.16 -14.64 16.14
C VAL A 535 18.58 -14.51 14.74
N ASP A 536 19.29 -13.79 13.88
CA ASP A 536 18.92 -13.59 12.49
C ASP A 536 19.48 -14.73 11.66
N LEU A 537 18.60 -15.43 10.97
CA LEU A 537 18.85 -16.61 10.17
C LEU A 537 18.50 -16.32 8.72
N VAL A 538 19.35 -16.79 7.83
CA VAL A 538 19.11 -16.77 6.39
C VAL A 538 19.17 -18.19 5.86
N ARG A 539 18.35 -18.46 4.86
CA ARG A 539 18.43 -19.70 4.09
C ARG A 539 19.03 -19.35 2.74
N ASP A 540 20.04 -20.10 2.30
CA ASP A 540 20.60 -19.89 0.97
C ASP A 540 19.81 -20.64 -0.11
N ALA A 541 20.10 -20.36 -1.38
CA ALA A 541 19.45 -21.01 -2.52
C ALA A 541 19.61 -22.55 -2.57
N THR A 542 20.52 -23.12 -1.77
CA THR A 542 20.70 -24.59 -1.65
C THR A 542 19.86 -25.19 -0.52
N GLY A 543 19.12 -24.36 0.23
CA GLY A 543 18.29 -24.76 1.35
C GLY A 543 19.01 -24.76 2.70
N ARG A 544 20.30 -24.37 2.75
CA ARG A 544 21.11 -24.40 3.97
C ARG A 544 20.86 -23.15 4.82
N TRP A 545 20.62 -23.37 6.11
CA TRP A 545 20.46 -22.32 7.11
C TRP A 545 21.82 -21.81 7.61
N GLN A 546 21.93 -20.49 7.74
CA GLN A 546 23.10 -19.80 8.27
C GLN A 546 22.68 -18.68 9.22
N VAL A 547 23.44 -18.47 10.30
CA VAL A 547 23.26 -17.33 11.20
C VAL A 547 23.89 -16.11 10.55
N LEU A 548 23.13 -15.03 10.39
CA LEU A 548 23.58 -13.75 9.83
C LEU A 548 24.06 -12.78 10.92
N GLU A 549 23.35 -12.72 12.05
CA GLU A 549 23.61 -11.76 13.13
C GLU A 549 22.97 -12.22 14.45
N ASP A 550 23.63 -11.92 15.56
CA ASP A 550 23.13 -12.13 16.91
C ASP A 550 22.65 -10.80 17.51
N ASN A 551 21.64 -10.83 18.38
CA ASN A 551 21.08 -9.64 19.01
C ASN A 551 20.87 -9.95 20.51
N LEU A 552 21.80 -9.52 21.35
CA LEU A 552 21.84 -9.82 22.79
C LEU A 552 21.55 -8.61 23.67
N ARG A 553 21.31 -7.44 23.07
CA ARG A 553 20.93 -6.20 23.78
C ARG A 553 19.43 -6.14 24.01
N VAL A 554 18.69 -5.51 23.10
CA VAL A 554 17.23 -5.33 23.17
C VAL A 554 16.60 -5.91 21.89
N PRO A 555 16.60 -7.25 21.72
CA PRO A 555 16.03 -7.86 20.52
C PRO A 555 14.52 -7.57 20.46
N SER A 556 14.06 -7.25 19.24
CA SER A 556 12.65 -6.97 18.95
C SER A 556 12.14 -7.84 17.80
N GLY A 557 10.81 -7.99 17.73
CA GLY A 557 10.10 -8.71 16.68
C GLY A 557 9.06 -9.73 17.17
N ILE A 558 9.03 -10.05 18.47
CA ILE A 558 8.14 -11.06 19.05
C ILE A 558 6.67 -10.65 18.88
N ALA A 559 6.33 -9.40 19.23
CA ALA A 559 4.96 -8.91 19.11
C ALA A 559 4.52 -8.83 17.66
N TYR A 560 5.43 -8.46 16.75
CA TYR A 560 5.15 -8.45 15.32
C TYR A 560 4.88 -9.85 14.78
N ALA A 561 5.65 -10.86 15.19
CA ALA A 561 5.42 -12.25 14.79
C ALA A 561 4.04 -12.76 15.25
N MET A 562 3.66 -12.50 16.50
CA MET A 562 2.32 -12.84 17.01
C MET A 562 1.22 -12.09 16.26
N GLN A 563 1.41 -10.79 16.06
CA GLN A 563 0.40 -9.94 15.42
C GLN A 563 0.23 -10.29 13.94
N ASN A 564 1.29 -10.72 13.27
CA ASN A 564 1.25 -11.23 11.90
C ASN A 564 0.35 -12.47 11.80
N ARG A 565 0.44 -13.42 12.74
CA ARG A 565 -0.48 -14.57 12.81
C ARG A 565 -1.93 -14.11 13.00
N ARG A 566 -2.19 -13.28 14.02
CA ARG A 566 -3.55 -12.79 14.32
C ARG A 566 -4.17 -12.04 13.14
N LEU A 567 -3.36 -11.27 12.42
CA LEU A 567 -3.79 -10.52 11.24
C LEU A 567 -4.07 -11.46 10.07
N ALA A 568 -3.17 -12.41 9.78
CA ALA A 568 -3.37 -13.43 8.75
C ALA A 568 -4.67 -14.22 8.99
N GLU A 569 -4.91 -14.67 10.21
CA GLU A 569 -6.10 -15.43 10.57
C GLU A 569 -7.40 -14.64 10.43
N SER A 570 -7.33 -13.32 10.65
CA SER A 570 -8.50 -12.44 10.51
C SER A 570 -8.82 -12.14 9.04
N VAL A 571 -7.80 -11.85 8.23
CA VAL A 571 -8.00 -11.39 6.84
C VAL A 571 -8.05 -12.54 5.84
N LEU A 572 -7.47 -13.69 6.17
CA LEU A 572 -7.41 -14.89 5.35
C LEU A 572 -7.79 -16.16 6.16
N PRO A 573 -8.98 -16.19 6.79
CA PRO A 573 -9.42 -17.34 7.60
C PRO A 573 -9.56 -18.64 6.80
N GLU A 574 -9.68 -18.54 5.47
CA GLU A 574 -9.80 -19.69 4.57
C GLU A 574 -8.47 -20.42 4.28
N LEU A 575 -7.31 -19.89 4.69
CA LEU A 575 -6.03 -20.57 4.47
C LEU A 575 -6.00 -21.91 5.23
N PRO A 576 -5.62 -23.03 4.58
CA PRO A 576 -5.56 -24.33 5.24
C PRO A 576 -4.41 -24.36 6.23
N ARG A 577 -4.73 -24.55 7.52
CA ARG A 577 -3.76 -24.64 8.60
C ARG A 577 -3.28 -26.09 8.76
N PRO A 578 -1.96 -26.37 8.69
CA PRO A 578 -1.41 -27.67 9.05
C PRO A 578 -1.77 -28.04 10.49
N ALA A 579 -1.97 -29.33 10.77
CA ALA A 579 -2.32 -29.80 12.11
C ALA A 579 -1.17 -29.57 13.10
N GLU A 580 0.05 -29.59 12.60
CA GLU A 580 1.32 -29.42 13.30
C GLU A 580 1.73 -27.95 13.45
N LEU A 581 0.88 -27.00 13.03
CA LEU A 581 1.18 -25.57 13.11
C LEU A 581 1.30 -25.11 14.57
N ILE A 582 2.49 -24.64 14.94
CA ILE A 582 2.77 -24.12 16.27
C ILE A 582 2.10 -22.74 16.44
N SER A 583 1.43 -22.56 17.59
CA SER A 583 0.80 -21.29 17.96
C SER A 583 1.79 -20.35 18.63
N PRO A 584 1.90 -19.08 18.18
CA PRO A 584 2.75 -18.09 18.83
C PRO A 584 2.10 -17.49 20.10
N GLU A 585 0.85 -17.80 20.40
CA GLU A 585 0.07 -17.19 21.50
C GLU A 585 0.63 -17.51 22.89
N GLU A 586 1.37 -18.61 23.05
CA GLU A 586 1.98 -18.99 24.34
C GLU A 586 3.28 -18.22 24.64
N THR A 587 3.82 -17.49 23.65
CA THR A 587 5.12 -16.81 23.75
C THR A 587 5.22 -15.83 24.94
N PRO A 588 4.22 -14.96 25.22
CA PRO A 588 4.30 -14.03 26.35
C PRO A 588 4.33 -14.74 27.71
N ALA A 589 3.54 -15.80 27.88
CA ALA A 589 3.52 -16.58 29.11
C ALA A 589 4.88 -17.25 29.36
N LEU A 590 5.49 -17.79 28.30
CA LEU A 590 6.82 -18.37 28.33
C LEU A 590 7.90 -17.33 28.68
N LEU A 591 7.87 -16.17 28.01
CA LEU A 591 8.77 -15.05 28.27
C LEU A 591 8.69 -14.59 29.72
N LYS A 592 7.46 -14.36 30.23
CA LYS A 592 7.22 -13.97 31.62
C LYS A 592 7.83 -14.98 32.59
N ARG A 593 7.59 -16.28 32.36
CA ARG A 593 8.14 -17.35 33.21
C ARG A 593 9.67 -17.26 33.27
N VAL A 594 10.34 -17.18 32.11
CA VAL A 594 11.81 -17.10 32.03
C VAL A 594 12.36 -15.84 32.72
N LEU A 595 11.70 -14.70 32.54
CA LEU A 595 12.11 -13.46 33.19
C LEU A 595 11.97 -13.53 34.71
N LEU A 596 10.88 -14.13 35.22
CA LEU A 596 10.69 -14.33 36.65
C LEU A 596 11.68 -15.35 37.23
N ASP A 597 12.02 -16.40 36.49
CA ASP A 597 13.04 -17.38 36.88
C ASP A 597 14.43 -16.76 37.05
N ALA A 598 14.69 -15.62 36.41
CA ALA A 598 15.94 -14.89 36.54
C ALA A 598 16.08 -14.16 37.90
N ALA A 599 14.98 -13.97 38.64
CA ALA A 599 14.97 -13.19 39.88
C ALA A 599 16.01 -13.69 40.91
N GLY A 600 16.61 -12.73 41.61
CA GLY A 600 17.62 -13.02 42.64
C GLY A 600 17.02 -13.71 43.88
N PRO A 601 17.84 -14.37 44.72
CA PRO A 601 17.37 -15.01 45.96
C PRO A 601 16.64 -14.07 46.92
N ARG A 602 16.89 -12.76 46.83
CA ARG A 602 16.25 -11.73 47.64
C ARG A 602 14.79 -11.44 47.26
N ALA A 603 14.34 -11.88 46.08
CA ALA A 603 12.98 -11.62 45.60
C ALA A 603 11.90 -12.42 46.38
N GLY A 604 12.29 -13.50 47.04
CA GLY A 604 11.35 -14.40 47.72
C GLY A 604 10.56 -15.27 46.72
N ASP A 605 9.38 -15.75 47.15
CA ASP A 605 8.58 -16.72 46.39
C ASP A 605 7.68 -16.10 45.31
N ASP A 606 7.49 -14.77 45.32
CA ASP A 606 6.62 -14.03 44.37
C ASP A 606 7.33 -12.80 43.77
N PRO A 607 8.33 -13.01 42.89
CA PRO A 607 9.12 -11.93 42.29
C PRO A 607 8.25 -10.99 41.44
N GLN A 608 8.52 -9.69 41.52
CA GLN A 608 7.79 -8.67 40.75
C GLN A 608 8.54 -8.26 39.49
N LEU A 609 7.87 -8.38 38.32
CA LEU A 609 8.40 -8.03 37.00
C LEU A 609 7.73 -6.76 36.45
N VAL A 610 8.53 -5.89 35.82
CA VAL A 610 8.06 -4.75 35.02
C VAL A 610 8.75 -4.71 33.65
N VAL A 611 8.11 -4.10 32.66
CA VAL A 611 8.71 -3.76 31.36
C VAL A 611 9.05 -2.27 31.35
N LEU A 612 10.33 -1.93 31.18
CA LEU A 612 10.81 -0.55 31.15
C LEU A 612 10.99 -0.05 29.71
N SER A 613 10.27 1.01 29.34
CA SER A 613 10.25 1.58 27.99
C SER A 613 10.47 3.10 28.02
N GLN A 614 11.00 3.66 26.93
CA GLN A 614 11.13 5.13 26.77
C GLN A 614 9.78 5.82 26.54
N GLY A 615 8.77 5.07 26.08
CA GLY A 615 7.44 5.60 25.80
C GLY A 615 7.11 5.61 24.30
N PRO A 616 6.06 6.37 23.90
CA PRO A 616 5.53 6.42 22.54
C PRO A 616 6.49 6.90 21.46
N ASP A 617 7.55 7.63 21.84
CA ASP A 617 8.56 8.13 20.89
C ASP A 617 9.54 7.02 20.44
N ASP A 618 9.53 5.86 21.10
CA ASP A 618 10.33 4.71 20.71
C ASP A 618 9.70 3.98 19.51
N SER A 619 10.52 3.68 18.50
CA SER A 619 10.08 2.96 17.28
C SER A 619 9.46 1.58 17.55
N ALA A 620 9.80 0.94 18.68
CA ALA A 620 9.28 -0.36 19.08
C ALA A 620 8.20 -0.26 20.19
N TRP A 621 7.65 0.94 20.43
CA TRP A 621 6.62 1.17 21.45
C TRP A 621 5.43 0.21 21.39
N PHE A 622 4.94 -0.09 20.17
CA PHE A 622 3.86 -1.05 19.95
C PHE A 622 4.16 -2.40 20.61
N GLU A 623 5.37 -2.93 20.37
CA GLU A 623 5.80 -4.21 20.93
C GLU A 623 5.92 -4.15 22.44
N HIS A 624 6.46 -3.06 23.00
CA HIS A 624 6.63 -2.90 24.44
C HIS A 624 5.27 -2.96 25.16
N ARG A 625 4.27 -2.26 24.60
CA ARG A 625 2.90 -2.25 25.10
C ARG A 625 2.25 -3.63 24.99
N MET A 626 2.32 -4.24 23.81
CA MET A 626 1.69 -5.54 23.56
C MET A 626 2.28 -6.62 24.48
N LEU A 627 3.60 -6.74 24.57
CA LEU A 627 4.22 -7.75 25.43
C LEU A 627 3.90 -7.53 26.91
N ALA A 628 3.91 -6.28 27.40
CA ALA A 628 3.54 -6.00 28.79
C ALA A 628 2.08 -6.37 29.09
N GLU A 629 1.17 -6.03 28.17
CA GLU A 629 -0.26 -6.34 28.25
C GLU A 629 -0.50 -7.86 28.25
N GLU A 630 0.08 -8.59 27.30
CA GLU A 630 -0.08 -10.05 27.15
C GLU A 630 0.59 -10.84 28.29
N MET A 631 1.72 -10.36 28.82
CA MET A 631 2.31 -10.92 30.04
C MET A 631 1.51 -10.56 31.30
N GLY A 632 0.60 -9.59 31.23
CA GLY A 632 -0.12 -9.06 32.39
C GLY A 632 0.83 -8.44 33.42
N VAL A 633 1.84 -7.69 32.98
CA VAL A 633 2.82 -7.00 33.84
C VAL A 633 2.83 -5.49 33.58
N PRO A 634 3.24 -4.68 34.56
CA PRO A 634 3.35 -3.24 34.35
C PRO A 634 4.31 -2.84 33.23
N LEU A 635 3.83 -2.03 32.29
CA LEU A 635 4.66 -1.17 31.45
C LEU A 635 4.96 0.13 32.20
N VAL A 636 6.22 0.48 32.36
CA VAL A 636 6.67 1.64 33.15
C VAL A 636 7.67 2.50 32.38
N ARG A 637 7.71 3.79 32.73
CA ARG A 637 8.81 4.70 32.34
C ARG A 637 9.83 4.83 33.45
N SER A 638 11.02 5.34 33.12
CA SER A 638 12.10 5.58 34.10
C SER A 638 11.63 6.46 35.27
N THR A 639 10.79 7.46 34.99
CA THR A 639 10.24 8.40 35.98
C THR A 639 9.25 7.77 36.96
N GLU A 640 8.85 6.52 36.74
CA GLU A 640 8.07 5.74 37.70
C GLU A 640 8.95 4.89 38.63
N LEU A 641 10.27 4.83 38.40
CA LEU A 641 11.19 4.01 39.17
C LEU A 641 11.96 4.86 40.19
N LEU A 642 12.02 4.38 41.43
CA LEU A 642 12.80 4.93 42.52
C LEU A 642 13.72 3.85 43.06
N VAL A 643 15.00 4.15 43.27
CA VAL A 643 15.87 3.27 44.04
C VAL A 643 16.03 3.84 45.44
N ASP A 644 15.72 3.04 46.44
CA ASP A 644 15.76 3.43 47.85
C ASP A 644 16.42 2.32 48.67
N GLU A 645 17.45 2.68 49.43
CA GLU A 645 18.31 1.74 50.19
C GLU A 645 18.78 0.53 49.36
N GLY A 646 19.06 0.75 48.08
CA GLY A 646 19.49 -0.31 47.17
C GLY A 646 18.39 -1.31 46.83
N VAL A 647 17.11 -0.93 46.88
CA VAL A 647 15.98 -1.71 46.38
C VAL A 647 15.22 -0.85 45.36
N VAL A 648 14.79 -1.45 44.25
CA VAL A 648 14.04 -0.74 43.20
C VAL A 648 12.54 -0.82 43.48
N TYR A 649 11.88 0.33 43.39
CA TYR A 649 10.44 0.47 43.56
C TYR A 649 9.82 1.16 42.35
N ARG A 650 8.67 0.67 41.91
CA ARG A 650 7.73 1.41 41.09
C ARG A 650 6.87 2.29 41.97
N ILE A 651 6.80 3.58 41.66
CA ILE A 651 5.92 4.55 42.31
C ILE A 651 4.59 4.61 41.57
N ARG A 652 3.49 4.29 42.26
CA ARG A 652 2.14 4.40 41.72
C ARG A 652 1.22 5.03 42.77
N ASN A 653 0.56 6.13 42.42
CA ASN A 653 -0.33 6.87 43.33
C ASN A 653 0.34 7.19 44.69
N GLY A 654 1.63 7.54 44.66
CA GLY A 654 2.43 7.84 45.86
C GLY A 654 2.85 6.62 46.69
N ARG A 655 2.54 5.39 46.26
CA ARG A 655 2.93 4.14 46.95
C ARG A 655 4.12 3.49 46.26
N LYS A 656 5.03 2.92 47.08
CA LYS A 656 6.17 2.12 46.63
C LYS A 656 5.74 0.67 46.42
N HIS A 657 5.94 0.16 45.21
CA HIS A 657 5.75 -1.25 44.86
C HIS A 657 7.11 -1.82 44.48
N ARG A 658 7.58 -2.84 45.20
CA ARG A 658 8.88 -3.44 44.94
C ARG A 658 8.95 -4.03 43.52
N VAL A 659 10.12 -3.95 42.90
CA VAL A 659 10.44 -4.52 41.59
C VAL A 659 11.70 -5.37 41.75
N ASP A 660 11.66 -6.62 41.29
CA ASP A 660 12.76 -7.57 41.38
C ASP A 660 13.38 -7.88 40.00
N VAL A 661 12.58 -7.76 38.94
CA VAL A 661 13.04 -7.94 37.55
C VAL A 661 12.54 -6.78 36.67
N ILE A 662 13.44 -6.21 35.88
CA ILE A 662 13.12 -5.23 34.85
C ILE A 662 13.47 -5.83 33.49
N TYR A 663 12.44 -6.08 32.67
CA TYR A 663 12.64 -6.34 31.24
C TYR A 663 12.92 -5.00 30.54
N LEU A 664 14.19 -4.79 30.18
CA LEU A 664 14.70 -3.59 29.55
C LEU A 664 14.32 -3.55 28.07
N ARG A 665 13.57 -2.51 27.70
CA ARG A 665 13.21 -2.20 26.32
C ARG A 665 13.76 -0.85 25.86
N MET A 666 14.94 -0.50 26.39
CA MET A 666 15.69 0.69 26.04
C MET A 666 17.19 0.41 26.13
N GLY A 667 17.98 1.15 25.35
CA GLY A 667 19.43 1.01 25.36
C GLY A 667 20.06 1.46 26.68
N GLU A 668 21.24 0.92 26.97
CA GLU A 668 21.98 1.18 28.20
C GLU A 668 22.30 2.67 28.40
N ASP A 669 22.75 3.36 27.34
CA ASP A 669 23.03 4.80 27.41
C ASP A 669 21.78 5.58 27.81
N SER A 670 20.62 5.25 27.26
CA SER A 670 19.37 5.88 27.66
C SER A 670 19.03 5.56 29.10
N LEU A 671 19.21 4.31 29.56
CA LEU A 671 18.87 3.89 30.92
C LEU A 671 19.65 4.67 31.96
N VAL A 672 20.97 4.77 31.77
CA VAL A 672 21.89 5.38 32.75
C VAL A 672 21.59 6.87 32.96
N HIS A 673 21.19 7.57 31.89
CA HIS A 673 20.95 9.01 31.91
C HIS A 673 19.48 9.39 32.20
N SER A 674 18.55 8.44 32.11
CA SER A 674 17.13 8.73 32.30
C SER A 674 16.81 9.09 33.77
N PRO A 675 15.96 10.09 34.01
CA PRO A 675 15.57 10.47 35.37
C PRO A 675 14.65 9.40 35.99
N GLY A 676 14.89 9.12 37.27
CA GLY A 676 14.01 8.38 38.16
C GLY A 676 12.86 9.23 38.70
N ALA A 677 12.04 8.64 39.56
CA ALA A 677 10.88 9.28 40.19
C ALA A 677 11.26 10.44 41.14
N ASP A 678 12.50 10.48 41.61
CA ASP A 678 13.10 11.55 42.41
C ASP A 678 13.79 12.63 41.55
N GLY A 679 13.76 12.48 40.22
CA GLY A 679 14.44 13.36 39.26
C GLY A 679 15.93 13.10 39.10
N MET A 680 16.50 12.15 39.84
CA MET A 680 17.93 11.80 39.74
C MET A 680 18.17 10.76 38.63
N PRO A 681 19.33 10.75 37.95
CA PRO A 681 19.63 9.73 36.96
C PRO A 681 19.59 8.31 37.54
N LEU A 682 18.93 7.37 36.85
CA LEU A 682 18.77 5.99 37.33
C LEU A 682 20.10 5.23 37.40
N GLY A 683 21.07 5.51 36.52
CA GLY A 683 22.32 4.75 36.45
C GLY A 683 23.06 4.65 37.79
N PRO A 684 23.50 5.77 38.39
CA PRO A 684 24.12 5.78 39.71
C PRO A 684 23.25 5.17 40.80
N SER A 685 21.94 5.42 40.76
CA SER A 685 20.98 4.92 41.73
C SER A 685 20.79 3.40 41.66
N LEU A 686 20.94 2.79 40.49
CA LEU A 686 20.81 1.33 40.29
C LEU A 686 22.05 0.56 40.77
N VAL A 687 23.23 1.18 40.87
CA VAL A 687 24.47 0.49 41.24
C VAL A 687 24.36 -0.27 42.57
N PRO A 688 23.87 0.33 43.68
CA PRO A 688 23.71 -0.41 44.94
C PRO A 688 22.72 -1.58 44.82
N ALA A 689 21.67 -1.43 44.02
CA ALA A 689 20.65 -2.46 43.81
C ALA A 689 21.18 -3.64 42.97
N LEU A 690 22.05 -3.36 41.99
CA LEU A 690 22.74 -4.38 41.21
C LEU A 690 23.78 -5.12 42.06
N HIS A 691 24.60 -4.39 42.81
CA HIS A 691 25.63 -4.96 43.68
C HIS A 691 25.06 -5.85 44.80
N ASN A 692 23.85 -5.56 45.27
CA ASN A 692 23.19 -6.34 46.31
C ASN A 692 22.20 -7.37 45.75
N ASP A 693 22.18 -7.64 44.44
CA ASP A 693 21.29 -8.62 43.81
C ASP A 693 19.79 -8.43 44.17
N SER A 694 19.35 -7.19 44.41
CA SER A 694 17.93 -6.88 44.68
C SER A 694 17.13 -6.65 43.39
N ILE A 695 17.81 -6.43 42.26
CA ILE A 695 17.20 -6.23 40.96
C ILE A 695 17.95 -7.01 39.88
N VAL A 696 17.21 -7.58 38.94
CA VAL A 696 17.72 -8.18 37.71
C VAL A 696 17.29 -7.33 36.53
N LEU A 697 18.26 -6.96 35.69
CA LEU A 697 18.02 -6.32 34.41
C LEU A 697 18.07 -7.40 33.33
N ALA A 698 16.98 -7.56 32.58
CA ALA A 698 16.86 -8.52 31.50
C ALA A 698 16.69 -7.75 30.18
N ASN A 699 17.63 -7.78 29.24
CA ASN A 699 18.95 -8.38 29.37
C ASN A 699 19.90 -7.58 30.26
N ALA A 700 20.98 -8.22 30.71
CA ALA A 700 21.99 -7.60 31.55
C ALA A 700 22.78 -6.50 30.79
N LEU A 701 23.37 -5.57 31.55
CA LEU A 701 24.22 -4.51 30.99
C LEU A 701 25.51 -5.08 30.38
N GLY A 702 26.06 -4.40 29.39
CA GLY A 702 27.31 -4.80 28.74
C GLY A 702 27.21 -5.99 27.78
N ASN A 703 26.02 -6.51 27.48
CA ASN A 703 25.82 -7.61 26.52
C ASN A 703 26.25 -7.28 25.08
N GLY A 704 26.46 -6.01 24.76
CA GLY A 704 26.84 -5.58 23.42
C GLY A 704 28.15 -6.20 22.91
N ILE A 705 29.04 -6.62 23.82
CA ILE A 705 30.26 -7.33 23.42
C ILE A 705 29.97 -8.71 22.83
N GLY A 706 28.86 -9.36 23.22
CA GLY A 706 28.50 -10.69 22.72
C GLY A 706 27.86 -10.68 21.34
N ASP A 707 27.28 -9.56 20.91
CA ASP A 707 26.75 -9.37 19.54
C ASP A 707 27.62 -8.43 18.68
N ASP A 708 28.87 -8.20 19.09
CA ASP A 708 29.85 -7.47 18.31
C ASP A 708 30.22 -8.21 17.02
N LYS A 709 30.34 -7.48 15.90
CA LYS A 709 30.56 -8.11 14.59
C LYS A 709 31.94 -8.77 14.45
N ALA A 710 32.93 -8.38 15.24
CA ALA A 710 34.22 -9.07 15.28
C ALA A 710 34.14 -10.36 16.11
N VAL A 711 33.36 -10.34 17.21
CA VAL A 711 33.10 -11.54 18.05
C VAL A 711 32.32 -12.60 17.27
N TYR A 712 31.39 -12.17 16.41
CA TYR A 712 30.65 -13.07 15.50
C TYR A 712 31.56 -14.09 14.78
N ALA A 713 32.73 -13.66 14.30
CA ALA A 713 33.66 -14.54 13.57
C ALA A 713 34.30 -15.65 14.44
N TYR A 714 34.15 -15.58 15.77
CA TYR A 714 34.67 -16.55 16.73
C TYR A 714 33.59 -17.44 17.34
N VAL A 715 32.29 -17.18 17.11
CA VAL A 715 31.21 -17.91 17.78
C VAL A 715 31.30 -19.43 17.59
N PRO A 716 31.68 -19.98 16.41
CA PRO A 716 31.95 -21.40 16.26
C PRO A 716 33.00 -21.93 17.26
N GLN A 717 34.10 -21.20 17.45
CA GLN A 717 35.16 -21.53 18.41
C GLN A 717 34.69 -21.34 19.85
N LEU A 718 33.80 -20.38 20.13
CA LEU A 718 33.19 -20.19 21.45
C LEU A 718 32.30 -21.39 21.83
N ILE A 719 31.54 -21.94 20.87
CA ILE A 719 30.74 -23.15 21.07
C ILE A 719 31.66 -24.33 21.42
N GLU A 720 32.74 -24.53 20.66
CA GLU A 720 33.70 -25.59 20.95
C GLU A 720 34.38 -25.41 22.31
N TYR A 721 34.77 -24.18 22.64
CA TYR A 721 35.51 -23.86 23.87
C TYR A 721 34.63 -23.98 25.13
N TYR A 722 33.46 -23.35 25.15
CA TYR A 722 32.61 -23.32 26.35
C TYR A 722 31.74 -24.56 26.51
N LEU A 723 31.32 -25.19 25.41
CA LEU A 723 30.38 -26.30 25.47
C LEU A 723 31.05 -27.65 25.15
N GLY A 724 32.23 -27.66 24.53
CA GLY A 724 32.86 -28.89 24.06
C GLY A 724 32.09 -29.56 22.91
N GLU A 725 31.24 -28.79 22.23
CA GLU A 725 30.33 -29.26 21.19
C GLU A 725 30.74 -28.73 19.81
N LYS A 726 30.35 -29.40 18.73
CA LYS A 726 30.49 -28.85 17.38
C LYS A 726 29.33 -27.90 17.07
N PRO A 727 29.56 -26.78 16.38
CA PRO A 727 28.49 -25.88 15.95
C PRO A 727 27.45 -26.60 15.09
N LEU A 728 26.18 -26.49 15.47
CA LEU A 728 25.04 -27.09 14.77
C LEU A 728 24.51 -26.21 13.63
N LEU A 729 24.73 -24.89 13.72
CA LEU A 729 24.37 -23.92 12.68
C LEU A 729 25.65 -23.37 12.05
N ALA A 730 25.59 -23.15 10.74
CA ALA A 730 26.67 -22.50 10.02
C ALA A 730 26.59 -20.99 10.20
N ASP A 731 27.75 -20.34 10.21
CA ASP A 731 27.86 -18.88 10.15
C ASP A 731 28.17 -18.46 8.71
N VAL A 732 27.74 -17.25 8.36
CA VAL A 732 28.19 -16.59 7.13
C VAL A 732 29.69 -16.32 7.26
N PRO A 733 30.53 -16.80 6.32
CA PRO A 733 31.97 -16.57 6.39
C PRO A 733 32.30 -15.08 6.55
N THR A 734 33.05 -14.76 7.60
CA THR A 734 33.34 -13.39 8.02
C THR A 734 34.83 -13.17 8.18
N TYR A 735 35.32 -12.07 7.60
CA TYR A 735 36.69 -11.64 7.58
C TYR A 735 36.88 -10.40 8.47
N LEU A 736 37.86 -10.46 9.35
CA LEU A 736 38.27 -9.36 10.22
C LEU A 736 39.34 -8.54 9.52
N CYS A 737 39.02 -7.28 9.17
CA CYS A 737 40.00 -6.41 8.52
C CYS A 737 41.16 -6.04 9.46
N GLY A 738 41.04 -6.28 10.76
CA GLY A 738 42.14 -6.17 11.73
C GLY A 738 43.28 -7.17 11.49
N ILE A 739 43.01 -8.32 10.86
CA ILE A 739 44.00 -9.35 10.54
C ILE A 739 44.64 -9.02 9.18
N PRO A 740 45.96 -8.79 9.08
CA PRO A 740 46.61 -8.31 7.86
C PRO A 740 46.32 -9.14 6.60
N GLU A 741 46.30 -10.46 6.72
CA GLU A 741 46.06 -11.41 5.62
C GLU A 741 44.61 -11.33 5.14
N GLN A 742 43.66 -11.34 6.07
CA GLN A 742 42.23 -11.21 5.75
C GLN A 742 41.92 -9.82 5.17
N ARG A 743 42.55 -8.77 5.69
CA ARG A 743 42.44 -7.41 5.13
C ARG A 743 42.89 -7.33 3.69
N ALA A 744 44.01 -7.97 3.34
CA ALA A 744 44.50 -8.00 1.97
C ALA A 744 43.45 -8.64 1.06
N GLN A 745 42.91 -9.80 1.45
CA GLN A 745 41.82 -10.47 0.74
C GLN A 745 40.58 -9.58 0.58
N VAL A 746 40.15 -8.89 1.65
CA VAL A 746 38.99 -8.00 1.61
C VAL A 746 39.23 -6.81 0.66
N LEU A 747 40.40 -6.17 0.73
CA LEU A 747 40.74 -5.02 -0.11
C LEU A 747 40.83 -5.36 -1.60
N ASP A 748 41.07 -6.63 -1.94
CA ASP A 748 41.13 -7.14 -3.31
C ASP A 748 39.75 -7.58 -3.85
N ARG A 749 38.75 -7.77 -2.97
CA ARG A 749 37.42 -8.30 -3.30
C ARG A 749 36.28 -7.41 -2.75
N LEU A 750 36.48 -6.10 -2.61
CA LEU A 750 35.49 -5.21 -1.98
C LEU A 750 34.14 -5.24 -2.71
N GLU A 751 34.17 -5.38 -4.03
CA GLU A 751 33.02 -5.49 -4.93
C GLU A 751 32.26 -6.83 -4.83
N GLU A 752 32.80 -7.82 -4.12
CA GLU A 752 32.18 -9.15 -3.94
C GLU A 752 31.58 -9.37 -2.55
N LEU A 753 31.88 -8.48 -1.59
CA LEU A 753 31.64 -8.70 -0.16
C LEU A 753 30.62 -7.72 0.42
N VAL A 754 30.02 -8.08 1.56
CA VAL A 754 29.25 -7.14 2.40
C VAL A 754 30.17 -6.55 3.46
N LEU A 755 30.40 -5.24 3.41
CA LEU A 755 31.34 -4.54 4.29
C LEU A 755 30.57 -3.84 5.40
N LYS A 756 30.93 -4.14 6.65
CA LYS A 756 30.21 -3.68 7.84
C LYS A 756 31.19 -3.04 8.84
N PRO A 757 30.87 -1.86 9.40
CA PRO A 757 31.60 -1.35 10.56
C PRO A 757 31.29 -2.23 11.78
N VAL A 758 32.29 -2.43 12.64
CA VAL A 758 32.17 -3.24 13.86
C VAL A 758 31.17 -2.63 14.85
N ASP A 759 31.11 -1.30 14.93
CA ASP A 759 30.34 -0.52 15.91
C ASP A 759 28.96 -0.04 15.41
N GLY A 760 28.46 -0.59 14.29
CA GLY A 760 27.22 -0.13 13.66
C GLY A 760 25.96 -0.79 14.22
N TYR A 761 25.02 0.01 14.74
CA TYR A 761 23.63 -0.37 14.96
C TYR A 761 22.81 -0.29 13.65
N GLY A 762 21.87 -1.23 13.44
CA GLY A 762 20.74 -1.02 12.52
C GLY A 762 21.02 -0.90 11.02
N GLY A 763 22.21 -1.29 10.55
CA GLY A 763 22.54 -1.30 9.12
C GLY A 763 23.02 0.04 8.54
N ASP A 764 23.24 1.05 9.37
CA ASP A 764 23.89 2.29 8.95
C ASP A 764 25.34 2.02 8.55
N ARG A 765 25.73 2.56 7.38
CA ARG A 765 27.07 2.44 6.76
C ARG A 765 27.48 1.04 6.28
N ILE A 766 26.55 0.10 6.10
CA ILE A 766 26.81 -1.15 5.38
C ILE A 766 26.97 -0.85 3.89
N VAL A 767 28.06 -1.35 3.29
CA VAL A 767 28.29 -1.31 1.83
C VAL A 767 28.15 -2.72 1.28
N ILE A 768 27.23 -2.91 0.34
CA ILE A 768 27.05 -4.19 -0.37
C ILE A 768 27.85 -4.11 -1.66
N GLY A 769 29.04 -4.72 -1.66
CA GLY A 769 30.02 -4.66 -2.74
C GLY A 769 29.41 -4.77 -4.14
N PRO A 770 28.63 -5.83 -4.43
CA PRO A 770 28.07 -6.04 -5.77
C PRO A 770 27.08 -4.96 -6.24
N HIS A 771 26.58 -4.13 -5.33
CA HIS A 771 25.60 -3.07 -5.60
C HIS A 771 26.17 -1.67 -5.35
N ALA A 772 27.43 -1.55 -4.92
CA ALA A 772 28.05 -0.28 -4.55
C ALA A 772 28.69 0.41 -5.75
N GLY A 773 28.58 1.74 -5.81
CA GLY A 773 29.28 2.54 -6.81
C GLY A 773 30.79 2.56 -6.56
N ALA A 774 31.56 2.91 -7.61
CA ALA A 774 33.02 2.98 -7.51
C ALA A 774 33.50 3.96 -6.41
N ASP A 775 32.78 5.06 -6.21
CA ASP A 775 33.08 6.07 -5.19
C ASP A 775 32.87 5.55 -3.76
N ASP A 776 31.80 4.76 -3.55
CA ASP A 776 31.50 4.13 -2.26
C ASP A 776 32.58 3.10 -1.90
N LEU A 777 32.95 2.26 -2.88
CA LEU A 777 34.03 1.29 -2.73
C LEU A 777 35.38 1.98 -2.48
N ALA A 778 35.66 3.10 -3.14
CA ALA A 778 36.87 3.88 -2.88
C ALA A 778 36.87 4.51 -1.48
N ALA A 779 35.72 5.00 -1.02
CA ALA A 779 35.57 5.56 0.33
C ALA A 779 35.78 4.51 1.41
N VAL A 780 35.12 3.36 1.29
CA VAL A 780 35.23 2.26 2.25
C VAL A 780 36.65 1.68 2.24
N ARG A 781 37.31 1.58 1.07
CA ARG A 781 38.71 1.17 0.94
C ARG A 781 39.64 2.07 1.75
N ARG A 782 39.45 3.40 1.68
CA ARG A 782 40.22 4.36 2.49
C ARG A 782 39.95 4.16 3.97
N GLN A 783 38.69 3.98 4.38
CA GLN A 783 38.31 3.77 5.77
C GLN A 783 38.91 2.48 6.35
N ILE A 784 38.85 1.36 5.63
CA ILE A 784 39.47 0.08 6.01
C ILE A 784 40.99 0.22 6.14
N ARG A 785 41.66 0.96 5.24
CA ARG A 785 43.11 1.20 5.35
C ARG A 785 43.47 2.05 6.57
N THR A 786 42.65 3.04 6.91
CA THR A 786 42.89 3.95 8.05
C THR A 786 42.63 3.28 9.39
N ALA A 787 41.54 2.53 9.53
CA ALA A 787 41.12 1.93 10.80
C ALA A 787 40.64 0.48 10.58
N PRO A 788 41.54 -0.45 10.20
CA PRO A 788 41.18 -1.81 9.79
C PRO A 788 40.42 -2.61 10.85
N HIS A 789 40.76 -2.45 12.13
CA HIS A 789 40.11 -3.13 13.24
C HIS A 789 38.63 -2.73 13.44
N ARG A 790 38.16 -1.64 12.82
CA ARG A 790 36.77 -1.19 12.89
C ARG A 790 35.88 -1.76 11.79
N TRP A 791 36.40 -2.69 10.97
CA TRP A 791 35.68 -3.23 9.82
C TRP A 791 35.72 -4.75 9.79
N VAL A 792 34.59 -5.33 9.40
CA VAL A 792 34.48 -6.72 8.98
C VAL A 792 33.90 -6.79 7.57
N ALA A 793 34.17 -7.89 6.88
CA ALA A 793 33.56 -8.21 5.61
C ALA A 793 32.93 -9.59 5.66
N GLN A 794 31.77 -9.78 5.06
CA GLN A 794 31.08 -11.07 4.98
C GLN A 794 30.90 -11.49 3.53
N GLU A 795 30.94 -12.79 3.28
CA GLU A 795 30.52 -13.32 1.99
C GLU A 795 29.05 -12.96 1.72
N VAL A 796 28.72 -12.64 0.47
CA VAL A 796 27.34 -12.34 0.07
C VAL A 796 26.56 -13.64 0.03
N VAL A 797 25.58 -13.79 0.93
CA VAL A 797 24.64 -14.91 0.88
C VAL A 797 23.57 -14.61 -0.17
N GLN A 798 23.39 -15.53 -1.11
CA GLN A 798 22.21 -15.53 -1.97
C GLN A 798 21.01 -16.00 -1.14
N LEU A 799 20.30 -15.03 -0.56
CA LEU A 799 19.11 -15.28 0.25
C LEU A 799 18.06 -16.02 -0.57
N SER A 800 17.41 -17.02 0.03
CA SER A 800 16.21 -17.64 -0.50
C SER A 800 15.14 -16.58 -0.75
N THR A 801 14.23 -16.87 -1.67
CA THR A 801 13.05 -16.06 -1.88
C THR A 801 11.80 -16.75 -1.36
N ALA A 802 10.77 -15.95 -1.06
CA ALA A 802 9.42 -16.44 -0.83
C ALA A 802 8.43 -15.66 -1.71
N PRO A 803 7.27 -16.25 -2.04
CA PRO A 803 6.20 -15.56 -2.76
C PRO A 803 5.64 -14.40 -1.95
N VAL A 804 5.43 -13.28 -2.63
CA VAL A 804 4.86 -12.05 -2.09
C VAL A 804 3.81 -11.56 -3.06
N PHE A 805 2.61 -11.23 -2.57
CA PHE A 805 1.63 -10.59 -3.42
C PHE A 805 2.00 -9.12 -3.59
N ASP A 806 2.20 -8.70 -4.85
CA ASP A 806 2.68 -7.36 -5.16
C ASP A 806 1.55 -6.35 -5.49
N GLY A 807 0.31 -6.78 -5.30
CA GLY A 807 -0.91 -6.07 -5.67
C GLY A 807 -1.52 -6.57 -6.98
N GLN A 808 -0.78 -7.31 -7.81
CA GLN A 808 -1.28 -7.90 -9.06
C GLN A 808 -0.95 -9.39 -9.19
N GLN A 809 0.25 -9.80 -8.81
CA GLN A 809 0.72 -11.17 -8.96
C GLN A 809 1.61 -11.59 -7.79
N LEU A 810 1.97 -12.87 -7.73
CA LEU A 810 3.03 -13.31 -6.84
C LEU A 810 4.38 -12.94 -7.45
N ALA A 811 5.27 -12.37 -6.65
CA ALA A 811 6.64 -12.06 -7.03
C ALA A 811 7.61 -12.57 -5.95
N PRO A 812 8.79 -13.10 -6.34
CA PRO A 812 9.80 -13.54 -5.39
C PRO A 812 10.40 -12.33 -4.67
N ARG A 813 10.55 -12.42 -3.34
CA ARG A 813 11.32 -11.47 -2.54
C ARG A 813 12.23 -12.22 -1.59
N HIS A 814 13.42 -11.67 -1.38
CA HIS A 814 14.34 -12.20 -0.39
C HIS A 814 13.75 -12.09 1.01
N VAL A 815 13.92 -13.15 1.79
CA VAL A 815 13.43 -13.23 3.16
C VAL A 815 14.53 -13.65 4.12
N ASP A 816 14.39 -13.24 5.36
CA ASP A 816 15.16 -13.79 6.47
C ASP A 816 14.21 -14.18 7.62
N LEU A 817 14.77 -14.82 8.65
CA LEU A 817 14.05 -15.26 9.82
C LEU A 817 14.75 -14.78 11.08
N ARG A 818 14.05 -14.03 11.94
CA ARG A 818 14.51 -13.77 13.30
C ARG A 818 13.83 -14.73 14.26
N ALA A 819 14.60 -15.64 14.85
CA ALA A 819 14.16 -16.53 15.91
C ALA A 819 14.58 -15.99 17.28
N PHE A 820 13.86 -16.35 18.33
CA PHE A 820 14.11 -15.87 19.69
C PHE A 820 14.42 -17.02 20.63
N VAL A 821 15.45 -16.87 21.45
CA VAL A 821 15.79 -17.82 22.52
C VAL A 821 15.56 -17.13 23.86
N PHE A 822 14.82 -17.79 24.73
CA PHE A 822 14.64 -17.37 26.12
C PHE A 822 15.48 -18.27 27.02
N THR A 823 16.32 -17.67 27.85
CA THR A 823 17.22 -18.37 28.76
C THR A 823 16.87 -18.01 30.20
N GLY A 824 16.42 -19.01 30.95
CA GLY A 824 16.19 -18.93 32.40
C GLY A 824 17.03 -19.99 33.10
N ARG A 825 16.37 -20.88 33.86
CA ARG A 825 17.02 -22.11 34.34
C ARG A 825 17.38 -23.07 33.21
N GLU A 826 16.56 -23.05 32.17
CA GLU A 826 16.73 -23.77 30.92
C GLU A 826 16.59 -22.78 29.76
N SER A 827 17.20 -23.12 28.61
CA SER A 827 17.04 -22.37 27.37
C SER A 827 15.95 -22.99 26.51
N VAL A 828 15.09 -22.16 25.94
CA VAL A 828 13.97 -22.57 25.10
C VAL A 828 13.83 -21.59 23.95
N VAL A 829 13.57 -22.10 22.74
CA VAL A 829 13.25 -21.26 21.58
C VAL A 829 11.77 -20.88 21.63
N ALA A 830 11.48 -19.60 21.43
CA ALA A 830 10.12 -19.09 21.40
C ALA A 830 9.31 -19.77 20.29
N PRO A 831 8.03 -20.10 20.52
CA PRO A 831 7.13 -20.61 19.48
C PRO A 831 6.68 -19.51 18.49
N ALA A 832 7.53 -18.50 18.27
CA ALA A 832 7.31 -17.37 17.40
C ALA A 832 8.64 -16.96 16.74
N ALA A 833 8.60 -16.67 15.44
CA ALA A 833 9.72 -16.15 14.68
C ALA A 833 9.24 -15.11 13.67
N LEU A 834 9.99 -14.03 13.51
CA LEU A 834 9.62 -12.94 12.60
C LEU A 834 10.29 -13.15 11.25
N THR A 835 9.50 -13.40 10.22
CA THR A 835 9.97 -13.33 8.83
C THR A 835 9.97 -11.89 8.37
N ARG A 836 11.12 -11.38 7.90
CA ARG A 836 11.23 -10.08 7.25
C ARG A 836 11.42 -10.26 5.75
N VAL A 837 10.95 -9.29 4.98
CA VAL A 837 10.87 -9.33 3.52
C VAL A 837 11.54 -8.11 2.94
N ALA A 838 12.45 -8.32 1.99
CA ALA A 838 13.09 -7.22 1.30
C ALA A 838 12.13 -6.54 0.30
N PRO A 839 12.26 -5.22 0.06
CA PRO A 839 11.53 -4.56 -1.01
C PRO A 839 12.00 -5.07 -2.38
N ALA A 840 11.22 -4.77 -3.42
CA ALA A 840 11.53 -5.19 -4.79
C ALA A 840 12.93 -4.74 -5.21
N GLY A 841 13.74 -5.68 -5.74
CA GLY A 841 15.10 -5.39 -6.21
C GLY A 841 16.15 -5.20 -5.11
N SER A 842 15.82 -5.47 -3.85
CA SER A 842 16.72 -5.37 -2.70
C SER A 842 16.94 -6.74 -2.05
N MET A 843 18.13 -6.94 -1.47
CA MET A 843 18.42 -8.03 -0.53
C MET A 843 18.36 -7.57 0.93
N ILE A 844 18.12 -6.27 1.17
CA ILE A 844 18.07 -5.69 2.51
C ILE A 844 16.63 -5.77 3.02
N VAL A 845 16.42 -6.60 4.05
CA VAL A 845 15.12 -6.87 4.68
C VAL A 845 14.77 -5.91 5.83
N ASN A 846 15.63 -4.93 6.15
CA ASN A 846 15.43 -4.04 7.29
C ASN A 846 14.23 -3.09 7.07
N SER A 847 13.35 -3.01 8.08
CA SER A 847 12.15 -2.16 8.08
C SER A 847 12.47 -0.67 7.91
N SER A 848 13.64 -0.20 8.37
CA SER A 848 14.09 1.19 8.18
C SER A 848 14.37 1.56 6.72
N ARG A 849 14.51 0.57 5.83
CA ARG A 849 14.71 0.73 4.38
C ARG A 849 13.54 0.18 3.55
N GLY A 850 12.34 0.13 4.12
CA GLY A 850 11.13 -0.32 3.43
C GLY A 850 10.94 -1.84 3.37
N GLY A 851 11.66 -2.60 4.21
CA GLY A 851 11.39 -4.02 4.42
C GLY A 851 10.03 -4.25 5.10
N GLY A 852 9.33 -5.30 4.67
CA GLY A 852 8.06 -5.74 5.26
C GLY A 852 8.19 -7.02 6.07
N SER A 853 7.06 -7.62 6.41
CA SER A 853 7.00 -8.90 7.14
C SER A 853 5.93 -9.83 6.56
N LYS A 854 5.95 -11.09 6.97
CA LYS A 854 4.89 -12.08 6.72
C LYS A 854 4.62 -12.88 7.98
N ASP A 855 3.51 -13.59 8.02
CA ASP A 855 3.30 -14.64 9.02
C ASP A 855 4.29 -15.80 8.78
N THR A 856 4.84 -16.34 9.86
CA THR A 856 5.75 -17.50 9.82
C THR A 856 5.02 -18.71 10.40
N TRP A 857 4.83 -19.74 9.60
CA TRP A 857 4.25 -21.01 9.99
C TRP A 857 5.37 -21.96 10.40
N LEU A 858 5.63 -22.02 11.71
CA LEU A 858 6.53 -23.00 12.31
C LEU A 858 5.75 -24.32 12.48
N LEU A 859 6.26 -25.40 11.90
CA LEU A 859 5.66 -26.74 12.05
C LEU A 859 6.40 -27.51 13.16
N GLY A 860 5.64 -28.31 13.91
CA GLY A 860 6.15 -29.08 15.06
C GLY A 860 6.18 -30.59 14.88
#